data_AF-R5CYN4-F1
#
_entry.id   AF-R5CYN4-F1
#
_cell.length_a   1.000
_cell.length_b   1.000
_cell.length_c   1.000
_cell.angle_alpha   90.00
_cell.angle_beta   90.00
_cell.angle_gamma   90.00
#
_symmetry.space_group_name_H-M   'P 1'
#
loop_
_entity.id
_entity.type
_entity.pdbx_description
1 polymer ?
#
loop_
_entity_poly.entity_id
_entity_poly.type
_entity_poly.pdbx_seq_one_letter_code
_entity_poly.pdbx_strand_id
1 'polypeptide(L)'
;MRRQNQYKILIYILAFCHLLAGCSDDLFTDDTGRGNGKKITLSGEIDQLAVTRVNDNGFADGDVMGVYIVDYNGNTPGTLQLNGNRADNVRHTFDEAAYKWNSAYDIYWKDDHTHVDIYGYYPFGSPESIDAYPFTVERDQSKPSEDGTMGGYEASDFLWGKVADVAPTDKVIRLPMAHRMANARVTLTKGTGFADGEWEQTERVVLATNLIREATINLADGTVKASGGIEQTSTMPARVGDEWRAIVVPQTVPAGTTLFSITIGGIPYKFSKNEAFTYTAGKMSNFTIRVDKKSVSGQYALTLVSESITPWENDLVSHNATAKEYVIINSTPGHLKDAITAANKDYTKLKNLKITGRINSQDFYFMRDSMDMLQSLNMKEVRVSGAMGLKPWVKGDAPDSNEEKDDIITRSAFNEKTSLLRVVLPDTLKGIGECAFRSCVNLTGSITIPEGVTEIGPSAFLWCTSLTGTLSLPSTLEYIGGGGAVDIHGAFNDCHFNCELKLPNNLKYIGHNAFAGNDGYYGNLVLPEKLEFIGDFAFAKATNLSGDLRIPQGVTSISQYAFQNTGLNGTLQLHDGITGIQTGAFEGSPLKGELVLPKDLTTLGANAFFGCDFSGTLKLPNDIASIGNGAFAGNWRLMGVVEFPDGLQTIGSDAFSNCRSLEGLIIPESIENIQSNAFNECYGIGSIVCKGEVPPRVSDNSFNGVAKDNFTLEVPESAIAQYQAAPGWCDFKRIAAHHELVCRPSTVCALNNGHTQTLVLDAEGEWEVESKPDWCELSPMSGKGKTEVTISINTLSKGAGNRTGEVVFKLKNEDYTHTCSVSQYDYIYGEDEWLTLQKATRGNTGGINVVIIGDGYNAKDIAEGDCLPALKEAAQYLITIEPYKTYSKYFNIYIGFAMSNESGIGTVNTIRYNRFGTTFTSGVGLRADYDEIFSYALNAPTVNQNNLNQTLIIIVPNTTEYGGICQMWEDGSAIAFCPRSTYGYPLDTRGVIQHEAGGHGFGKLGDEYIYHNAFIDFCNCTCCGHVDAINWAKSLGWYDNLSLTGKMHEVPWSHLIFDSRYSDVVDIYEGGFMHSRGVFRSEQNSCMNNDIPYYSTISRESIVRRIKKYAGETFSFEEFVANDKRDAGIVTRGMGVGSVSVGHGQHMPPKIHKGSPLSNMRKARRHR
;
A
#
# COMPACT_ATOMS: atom_id res chain seq x y z
N MET A 1 -44.72 44.42 -1.94
CA MET A 1 -43.89 43.22 -2.16
C MET A 1 -42.90 42.99 -1.01
N ARG A 2 -43.41 42.52 0.12
CA ARG A 2 -42.67 42.04 1.30
C ARG A 2 -43.71 41.46 2.26
N ARG A 3 -44.18 40.24 1.98
CA ARG A 3 -45.03 39.37 2.84
C ARG A 3 -45.49 38.16 2.01
N GLN A 4 -44.56 37.23 1.73
CA GLN A 4 -44.92 35.86 1.34
C GLN A 4 -43.79 34.82 1.50
N ASN A 5 -42.63 35.19 2.06
CA ASN A 5 -41.52 34.25 2.33
C ASN A 5 -41.35 33.87 3.82
N GLN A 6 -42.28 34.23 4.71
CA GLN A 6 -42.19 33.90 6.14
C GLN A 6 -43.05 32.71 6.60
N TYR A 7 -43.81 32.05 5.71
CA TYR A 7 -44.69 30.94 6.09
C TYR A 7 -44.18 29.53 5.74
N LYS A 8 -43.05 29.38 5.03
CA LYS A 8 -42.46 28.06 4.73
C LYS A 8 -41.31 27.64 5.64
N ILE A 9 -40.77 28.57 6.45
CA ILE A 9 -39.68 28.30 7.40
C ILE A 9 -40.21 27.89 8.79
N LEU A 10 -41.49 28.16 9.09
CA LEU A 10 -42.07 27.88 10.41
C LEU A 10 -42.65 26.45 10.59
N ILE A 11 -42.74 25.64 9.52
CA ILE A 11 -43.27 24.27 9.59
C ILE A 11 -42.16 23.21 9.71
N TYR A 12 -40.90 23.55 9.41
CA TYR A 12 -39.75 22.64 9.57
C TYR A 12 -39.04 22.73 10.93
N ILE A 13 -39.45 23.65 11.81
CA ILE A 13 -38.81 23.89 13.12
C ILE A 13 -39.63 23.31 14.31
N LEU A 14 -40.81 22.73 14.06
CA LEU A 14 -41.71 22.22 15.12
C LEU A 14 -41.85 20.69 15.20
N ALA A 15 -41.04 19.91 14.47
CA ALA A 15 -40.98 18.44 14.58
C ALA A 15 -39.71 17.91 15.27
N PHE A 16 -38.85 18.81 15.77
CA PHE A 16 -37.70 18.48 16.61
C PHE A 16 -37.90 19.16 17.95
N CYS A 17 -37.74 18.43 19.05
CA CYS A 17 -37.95 18.85 20.44
C CYS A 17 -39.40 18.82 20.93
N HIS A 18 -39.97 17.63 21.12
CA HIS A 18 -40.82 17.30 22.28
C HIS A 18 -40.77 15.77 22.46
N LEU A 19 -39.89 15.29 23.35
CA LEU A 19 -40.05 14.09 24.20
C LEU A 19 -38.75 13.84 24.98
N LEU A 20 -38.48 14.71 25.96
CA LEU A 20 -37.69 14.40 27.14
C LEU A 20 -38.43 15.00 28.34
N ALA A 21 -39.05 14.14 29.15
CA ALA A 21 -39.19 14.22 30.61
C ALA A 21 -40.28 13.25 31.09
N GLY A 22 -39.84 12.12 31.60
CA GLY A 22 -40.60 11.21 32.45
C GLY A 22 -39.61 10.56 33.41
N CYS A 23 -39.20 11.31 34.44
CA CYS A 23 -38.26 10.85 35.45
C CYS A 23 -38.91 9.83 36.38
N SER A 24 -38.14 8.81 36.76
CA SER A 24 -38.04 8.40 38.16
C SER A 24 -36.61 7.99 38.43
N ASP A 25 -35.90 8.82 39.19
CA ASP A 25 -34.66 8.46 39.87
C ASP A 25 -34.99 7.47 40.97
N ASP A 26 -34.30 6.33 40.98
CA ASP A 26 -33.83 5.71 42.22
C ASP A 26 -32.60 4.82 41.94
N LEU A 27 -31.46 5.34 42.39
CA LEU A 27 -30.38 4.64 43.10
C LEU A 27 -29.26 3.93 42.29
N PHE A 28 -28.22 4.72 42.03
CA PHE A 28 -26.78 4.43 42.15
C PHE A 28 -26.34 2.96 42.24
N THR A 29 -25.54 2.52 41.26
CA THR A 29 -24.11 2.17 41.46
C THR A 29 -23.37 2.25 40.11
N ASP A 30 -22.11 2.65 40.19
CA ASP A 30 -21.19 2.99 39.10
C ASP A 30 -21.02 1.90 38.02
N ASP A 31 -20.93 2.30 36.74
CA ASP A 31 -19.74 1.96 35.95
C ASP A 31 -19.55 2.87 34.73
N THR A 32 -18.35 3.43 34.60
CA THR A 32 -17.96 4.40 33.57
C THR A 32 -17.34 3.67 32.38
N GLY A 33 -17.92 3.81 31.18
CA GLY A 33 -17.20 3.57 29.92
C GLY A 33 -18.02 2.98 28.77
N ARG A 34 -18.69 3.82 27.97
CA ARG A 34 -19.01 3.49 26.57
C ARG A 34 -18.91 4.75 25.71
N GLY A 35 -17.93 4.77 24.82
CA GLY A 35 -17.80 5.78 23.77
C GLY A 35 -18.91 5.66 22.72
N ASN A 36 -19.08 6.72 21.93
CA ASN A 36 -19.91 6.78 20.72
C ASN A 36 -19.40 5.83 19.61
N GLY A 37 -19.36 4.52 19.86
CA GLY A 37 -18.87 3.53 18.88
C GLY A 37 -19.90 3.25 17.78
N LYS A 38 -19.44 3.14 16.54
CA LYS A 38 -20.25 2.60 15.42
C LYS A 38 -20.53 1.12 15.67
N LYS A 39 -21.76 0.68 15.42
CA LYS A 39 -22.20 -0.71 15.67
C LYS A 39 -21.86 -1.59 14.46
N ILE A 40 -21.23 -2.74 14.70
CA ILE A 40 -21.02 -3.77 13.68
C ILE A 40 -22.35 -4.50 13.47
N THR A 41 -22.88 -4.46 12.24
CA THR A 41 -24.13 -5.14 11.88
C THR A 41 -23.84 -6.19 10.81
N LEU A 42 -24.25 -7.43 11.06
CA LEU A 42 -23.94 -8.58 10.20
C LEU A 42 -25.20 -9.15 9.54
N SER A 43 -25.03 -9.77 8.38
CA SER A 43 -26.04 -10.61 7.74
C SER A 43 -25.40 -11.87 7.18
N GLY A 44 -25.78 -13.05 7.67
CA GLY A 44 -25.41 -14.33 7.07
C GLY A 44 -26.25 -14.63 5.83
N GLU A 45 -25.59 -15.01 4.74
CA GLU A 45 -26.21 -15.49 3.50
C GLU A 45 -25.49 -16.78 3.07
N ILE A 46 -26.24 -17.84 2.74
CA ILE A 46 -25.63 -19.08 2.21
C ILE A 46 -25.34 -18.91 0.72
N ASP A 47 -24.08 -19.13 0.34
CA ASP A 47 -23.62 -19.14 -1.04
C ASP A 47 -23.96 -20.49 -1.70
N GLN A 48 -25.20 -20.60 -2.19
CA GLN A 48 -25.74 -21.80 -2.85
C GLN A 48 -26.71 -21.45 -3.99
N LEU A 49 -26.94 -22.41 -4.90
CA LEU A 49 -27.91 -22.24 -6.00
C LEU A 49 -29.34 -22.50 -5.49
N ALA A 50 -30.23 -21.50 -5.51
CA ALA A 50 -31.62 -21.61 -5.06
C ALA A 50 -32.55 -22.21 -6.14
N VAL A 51 -32.63 -23.55 -6.23
CA VAL A 51 -33.33 -24.29 -7.29
C VAL A 51 -34.79 -24.65 -6.95
N THR A 52 -35.15 -24.73 -5.66
CA THR A 52 -36.44 -25.27 -5.22
C THR A 52 -37.33 -24.24 -4.49
N ARG A 53 -36.76 -23.13 -4.02
CA ARG A 53 -37.44 -22.06 -3.28
C ARG A 53 -36.98 -20.66 -3.68
N VAL A 54 -37.84 -19.68 -3.42
CA VAL A 54 -37.82 -18.28 -3.92
C VAL A 54 -36.67 -17.46 -3.38
N ASN A 55 -36.33 -17.65 -2.11
CA ASN A 55 -35.10 -17.21 -1.51
C ASN A 55 -34.57 -18.35 -0.64
N ASP A 56 -33.25 -18.55 -0.65
CA ASP A 56 -32.66 -19.45 0.31
C ASP A 56 -31.36 -18.88 0.86
N ASN A 57 -31.53 -17.86 1.70
CA ASN A 57 -30.55 -17.65 2.75
C ASN A 57 -30.44 -18.91 3.63
N GLY A 58 -31.27 -19.95 3.45
CA GLY A 58 -31.15 -21.30 4.04
C GLY A 58 -31.42 -21.36 5.52
N PHE A 59 -31.43 -20.21 6.19
CA PHE A 59 -31.75 -20.07 7.60
C PHE A 59 -33.24 -19.87 7.82
N ALA A 60 -33.77 -20.53 8.85
CA ALA A 60 -35.11 -20.39 9.36
C ALA A 60 -35.15 -19.63 10.68
N ASP A 61 -36.34 -19.19 11.07
CA ASP A 61 -36.56 -18.52 12.34
C ASP A 61 -35.98 -19.34 13.50
N GLY A 62 -35.10 -18.71 14.28
CA GLY A 62 -34.42 -19.35 15.40
C GLY A 62 -33.07 -20.00 15.08
N ASP A 63 -32.64 -20.07 13.81
CA ASP A 63 -31.30 -20.56 13.46
C ASP A 63 -30.20 -19.72 14.08
N VAL A 64 -29.09 -20.37 14.43
CA VAL A 64 -28.03 -19.75 15.21
C VAL A 64 -26.67 -19.98 14.59
N MET A 65 -25.95 -18.91 14.29
CA MET A 65 -24.54 -18.95 13.89
C MET A 65 -23.62 -18.44 15.01
N GLY A 66 -22.40 -18.95 15.05
CA GLY A 66 -21.32 -18.41 15.88
C GLY A 66 -20.46 -17.46 15.09
N VAL A 67 -20.14 -16.29 15.66
CA VAL A 67 -19.35 -15.24 15.00
C VAL A 67 -18.10 -14.88 15.80
N TYR A 68 -16.96 -14.82 15.14
CA TYR A 68 -15.74 -14.24 15.68
C TYR A 68 -15.34 -12.98 14.93
N ILE A 69 -14.82 -11.98 15.63
CA ILE A 69 -14.32 -10.74 15.02
C ILE A 69 -12.91 -10.48 15.55
N VAL A 70 -11.94 -10.31 14.65
CA VAL A 70 -10.52 -10.21 14.97
C VAL A 70 -9.99 -8.86 14.49
N ASP A 71 -9.46 -8.06 15.41
CA ASP A 71 -8.87 -6.75 15.09
C ASP A 71 -7.54 -6.92 14.34
N TYR A 72 -7.26 -6.02 13.41
CA TYR A 72 -5.93 -5.85 12.85
C TYR A 72 -4.98 -5.17 13.84
N ASN A 73 -3.69 -5.49 13.74
CA ASN A 73 -2.61 -4.77 14.41
C ASN A 73 -1.83 -3.96 13.38
N GLY A 74 -2.22 -2.69 13.19
CA GLY A 74 -1.78 -1.89 12.05
C GLY A 74 -2.31 -2.50 10.75
N ASN A 75 -1.42 -2.77 9.78
CA ASN A 75 -1.78 -3.41 8.51
C ASN A 75 -1.65 -4.94 8.55
N THR A 76 -1.44 -5.54 9.73
CA THR A 76 -1.29 -6.99 9.87
C THR A 76 -2.60 -7.58 10.40
N PRO A 77 -3.22 -8.56 9.71
CA PRO A 77 -4.40 -9.23 10.21
C PRO A 77 -4.10 -9.94 11.54
N GLY A 78 -5.00 -9.78 12.52
CA GLY A 78 -4.92 -10.56 13.75
C GLY A 78 -5.15 -12.05 13.48
N THR A 79 -4.66 -12.90 14.38
CA THR A 79 -4.90 -14.34 14.30
C THR A 79 -6.17 -14.69 15.07
N LEU A 80 -7.09 -15.42 14.46
CA LEU A 80 -8.29 -15.93 15.14
C LEU A 80 -7.90 -16.80 16.34
N GLN A 81 -8.29 -16.40 17.54
CA GLN A 81 -8.08 -17.13 18.79
C GLN A 81 -9.39 -17.71 19.31
N LEU A 82 -9.29 -18.62 20.29
CA LEU A 82 -10.49 -19.13 20.97
C LEU A 82 -11.16 -18.05 21.83
N ASN A 83 -10.36 -17.22 22.50
CA ASN A 83 -10.80 -16.12 23.35
C ASN A 83 -9.84 -14.93 23.18
N GLY A 84 -10.32 -13.71 23.47
CA GLY A 84 -9.53 -12.48 23.43
C GLY A 84 -9.57 -11.77 22.07
N ASN A 85 -10.45 -12.18 21.16
CA ASN A 85 -10.73 -11.42 19.95
C ASN A 85 -11.66 -10.22 20.29
N ARG A 86 -12.03 -9.40 19.30
CA ARG A 86 -13.06 -8.35 19.50
C ARG A 86 -14.39 -8.97 19.91
N ALA A 87 -14.72 -10.11 19.30
CA ALA A 87 -15.93 -10.87 19.56
C ALA A 87 -15.57 -12.36 19.56
N ASP A 88 -15.86 -13.05 20.65
CA ASP A 88 -15.54 -14.46 20.86
C ASP A 88 -16.82 -15.31 20.74
N ASN A 89 -16.93 -16.06 19.65
CA ASN A 89 -18.05 -16.98 19.37
C ASN A 89 -19.44 -16.40 19.68
N VAL A 90 -19.71 -15.19 19.20
CA VAL A 90 -20.94 -14.47 19.52
C VAL A 90 -22.13 -15.09 18.80
N ARG A 91 -23.11 -15.49 19.59
CA ARG A 91 -24.37 -16.05 19.13
C ARG A 91 -25.14 -15.01 18.32
N HIS A 92 -25.45 -15.33 17.07
CA HIS A 92 -26.36 -14.56 16.25
C HIS A 92 -27.56 -15.43 15.89
N THR A 93 -28.77 -14.96 16.16
CA THR A 93 -30.02 -15.69 15.90
C THR A 93 -30.77 -15.06 14.72
N PHE A 94 -31.19 -15.87 13.75
CA PHE A 94 -31.99 -15.41 12.63
C PHE A 94 -33.45 -15.18 13.05
N ASP A 95 -33.96 -14.00 12.73
CA ASP A 95 -35.35 -13.59 12.95
C ASP A 95 -36.02 -13.46 11.57
N GLU A 96 -36.89 -14.42 11.26
CA GLU A 96 -37.51 -14.51 9.93
C GLU A 96 -38.47 -13.34 9.68
N ALA A 97 -39.20 -12.90 10.71
CA ALA A 97 -40.19 -11.84 10.59
C ALA A 97 -39.55 -10.48 10.28
N ALA A 98 -38.39 -10.19 10.88
CA ALA A 98 -37.63 -8.96 10.63
C ALA A 98 -36.53 -9.11 9.56
N TYR A 99 -36.33 -10.33 9.03
CA TYR A 99 -35.32 -10.68 8.03
C TYR A 99 -33.91 -10.18 8.39
N LYS A 100 -33.50 -10.42 9.64
CA LYS A 100 -32.20 -9.94 10.16
C LYS A 100 -31.59 -10.95 11.12
N TRP A 101 -30.27 -10.86 11.25
CA TRP A 101 -29.54 -11.55 12.30
C TRP A 101 -29.46 -10.66 13.54
N ASN A 102 -29.97 -11.18 14.66
CA ASN A 102 -29.88 -10.51 15.95
C ASN A 102 -28.68 -11.08 16.72
N SER A 103 -27.68 -10.22 16.97
CA SER A 103 -26.57 -10.56 17.87
C SER A 103 -27.05 -10.66 19.31
N ALA A 104 -26.48 -11.58 20.09
CA ALA A 104 -26.75 -11.70 21.52
C ALA A 104 -26.38 -10.45 22.33
N TYR A 105 -25.42 -9.66 21.84
CA TYR A 105 -25.08 -8.34 22.36
C TYR A 105 -24.49 -7.46 21.27
N ASP A 106 -24.57 -6.14 21.46
CA ASP A 106 -24.04 -5.18 20.49
C ASP A 106 -22.50 -5.23 20.45
N ILE A 107 -21.96 -5.41 19.25
CA ILE A 107 -20.53 -5.35 18.98
C ILE A 107 -20.24 -4.03 18.29
N TYR A 108 -19.20 -3.33 18.74
CA TYR A 108 -18.81 -2.03 18.23
C TYR A 108 -17.42 -2.09 17.61
N TRP A 109 -17.20 -1.23 16.62
CA TRP A 109 -15.88 -0.95 16.09
C TRP A 109 -14.96 -0.43 17.21
N LYS A 110 -13.69 -0.82 17.16
CA LYS A 110 -12.69 -0.36 18.14
C LYS A 110 -12.47 1.16 18.04
N ASP A 111 -12.38 1.65 16.81
CA ASP A 111 -12.26 3.06 16.42
C ASP A 111 -12.58 3.20 14.91
N ASP A 112 -12.45 4.40 14.35
CA ASP A 112 -12.72 4.69 12.93
C ASP A 112 -11.59 4.26 11.96
N HIS A 113 -10.54 3.56 12.44
CA HIS A 113 -9.38 3.17 11.61
C HIS A 113 -9.02 1.68 11.69
N THR A 114 -9.40 0.97 12.74
CA THR A 114 -9.02 -0.43 12.95
C THR A 114 -9.88 -1.35 12.09
N HIS A 115 -9.25 -2.00 11.11
CA HIS A 115 -9.87 -3.04 10.29
C HIS A 115 -10.10 -4.34 11.07
N VAL A 116 -11.02 -5.18 10.60
CA VAL A 116 -11.33 -6.48 11.22
C VAL A 116 -11.46 -7.60 10.20
N ASP A 117 -11.08 -8.81 10.61
CA ASP A 117 -11.55 -10.05 9.98
C ASP A 117 -12.78 -10.56 10.74
N ILE A 118 -13.82 -10.97 10.01
CA ILE A 118 -15.06 -11.53 10.57
C ILE A 118 -15.21 -12.96 10.09
N TYR A 119 -15.37 -13.89 11.02
CA TYR A 119 -15.56 -15.32 10.78
C TYR A 119 -16.93 -15.73 11.30
N GLY A 120 -17.62 -16.63 10.62
CA GLY A 120 -18.78 -17.28 11.20
C GLY A 120 -19.01 -18.69 10.69
N TYR A 121 -19.72 -19.45 11.52
CA TYR A 121 -20.02 -20.85 11.25
C TYR A 121 -21.41 -21.23 11.78
N TYR A 122 -21.98 -22.27 11.20
CA TYR A 122 -23.28 -22.83 11.57
C TYR A 122 -23.20 -24.36 11.46
N PRO A 123 -23.91 -25.12 12.33
CA PRO A 123 -24.72 -24.64 13.45
C PRO A 123 -23.87 -24.13 14.63
N PHE A 124 -24.42 -23.22 15.42
CA PHE A 124 -23.76 -22.69 16.62
C PHE A 124 -23.41 -23.80 17.61
N GLY A 125 -22.17 -23.79 18.09
CA GLY A 125 -21.67 -24.74 19.07
C GLY A 125 -20.74 -24.09 20.09
N SER A 126 -20.01 -24.95 20.81
CA SER A 126 -19.04 -24.56 21.84
C SER A 126 -17.64 -25.06 21.46
N PRO A 127 -16.90 -24.36 20.58
CA PRO A 127 -15.57 -24.79 20.18
C PRO A 127 -14.61 -24.82 21.37
N GLU A 128 -13.79 -25.87 21.48
CA GLU A 128 -12.65 -25.94 22.40
C GLU A 128 -11.32 -25.65 21.66
N SER A 129 -11.33 -25.63 20.33
CA SER A 129 -10.20 -25.37 19.46
C SER A 129 -10.65 -24.65 18.19
N ILE A 130 -9.88 -23.66 17.73
CA ILE A 130 -10.07 -23.02 16.43
C ILE A 130 -9.59 -23.95 15.31
N ASP A 131 -8.46 -24.63 15.49
CA ASP A 131 -7.85 -25.43 14.43
C ASP A 131 -8.44 -26.83 14.26
N ALA A 132 -9.16 -27.31 15.29
CA ALA A 132 -9.68 -28.67 15.35
C ALA A 132 -11.03 -28.73 16.08
N TYR A 133 -12.03 -27.99 15.59
CA TYR A 133 -13.40 -28.08 16.08
C TYR A 133 -14.02 -29.45 15.73
N PRO A 134 -14.41 -30.27 16.73
CA PRO A 134 -15.00 -31.58 16.47
C PRO A 134 -16.44 -31.41 15.96
N PHE A 135 -16.77 -32.12 14.89
CA PHE A 135 -18.12 -32.15 14.32
C PHE A 135 -18.47 -33.57 13.87
N THR A 136 -19.71 -34.00 14.11
CA THR A 136 -20.17 -35.34 13.72
C THR A 136 -21.42 -35.24 12.87
N VAL A 137 -21.35 -35.78 11.67
CA VAL A 137 -22.50 -35.92 10.77
C VAL A 137 -23.45 -36.97 11.34
N GLU A 138 -24.74 -36.66 11.44
CA GLU A 138 -25.75 -37.57 11.99
C GLU A 138 -25.90 -38.84 11.15
N ARG A 139 -26.19 -39.94 11.84
CA ARG A 139 -26.43 -41.23 11.20
C ARG A 139 -27.82 -41.30 10.58
N ASP A 140 -28.84 -40.81 11.28
CA ASP A 140 -30.21 -40.74 10.78
C ASP A 140 -30.52 -39.32 10.31
N GLN A 141 -30.27 -39.08 9.03
CA GLN A 141 -30.58 -37.80 8.39
C GLN A 141 -32.00 -37.75 7.84
N SER A 142 -32.77 -38.83 7.92
CA SER A 142 -34.17 -38.83 7.49
C SER A 142 -35.13 -38.23 8.52
N LYS A 143 -34.67 -38.05 9.76
CA LYS A 143 -35.45 -37.46 10.84
C LYS A 143 -35.78 -35.99 10.53
N PRO A 144 -37.07 -35.60 10.47
CA PRO A 144 -37.48 -34.22 10.24
C PRO A 144 -37.23 -33.34 11.47
N SER A 145 -37.21 -32.02 11.27
CA SER A 145 -37.14 -31.02 12.34
C SER A 145 -38.49 -30.97 13.10
N GLU A 146 -38.48 -31.09 14.42
CA GLU A 146 -39.67 -31.08 15.30
C GLU A 146 -39.42 -30.20 16.54
N ASP A 147 -40.45 -29.46 16.99
CA ASP A 147 -40.44 -28.67 18.25
C ASP A 147 -39.22 -27.73 18.44
N GLY A 148 -38.73 -27.12 17.37
CA GLY A 148 -37.57 -26.22 17.41
C GLY A 148 -36.21 -26.92 17.52
N THR A 149 -36.16 -28.25 17.33
CA THR A 149 -34.92 -29.03 17.19
C THR A 149 -34.63 -29.31 15.72
N MET A 150 -33.35 -29.15 15.33
CA MET A 150 -32.88 -29.39 13.96
C MET A 150 -33.08 -30.86 13.57
N GLY A 151 -33.51 -31.10 12.33
CA GLY A 151 -33.59 -32.44 11.76
C GLY A 151 -32.20 -33.06 11.57
N GLY A 152 -32.11 -34.37 11.40
CA GLY A 152 -30.80 -35.05 11.34
C GLY A 152 -29.94 -34.63 10.15
N TYR A 153 -30.57 -34.32 9.01
CA TYR A 153 -29.89 -33.79 7.82
C TYR A 153 -29.32 -32.39 8.07
N GLU A 154 -30.13 -31.53 8.68
CA GLU A 154 -29.81 -30.14 9.00
C GLU A 154 -28.67 -30.05 10.02
N ALA A 155 -28.75 -30.85 11.10
CA ALA A 155 -27.71 -30.95 12.13
C ALA A 155 -26.38 -31.49 11.60
N SER A 156 -26.40 -32.14 10.43
CA SER A 156 -25.20 -32.68 9.78
C SER A 156 -24.49 -31.68 8.87
N ASP A 157 -25.15 -30.59 8.48
CA ASP A 157 -24.58 -29.62 7.56
C ASP A 157 -23.76 -28.57 8.31
N PHE A 158 -22.54 -28.32 7.83
CA PHE A 158 -21.65 -27.35 8.44
C PHE A 158 -21.35 -26.24 7.43
N LEU A 159 -21.74 -25.03 7.79
CA LEU A 159 -21.50 -23.84 7.00
C LEU A 159 -20.38 -23.02 7.64
N TRP A 160 -19.56 -22.39 6.80
CA TRP A 160 -18.50 -21.50 7.25
C TRP A 160 -18.34 -20.33 6.29
N GLY A 161 -18.14 -19.12 6.82
CA GLY A 161 -17.89 -17.91 6.06
C GLY A 161 -16.84 -17.01 6.71
N LYS A 162 -16.14 -16.23 5.88
CA LYS A 162 -15.19 -15.21 6.32
C LYS A 162 -15.29 -13.96 5.44
N VAL A 163 -15.23 -12.79 6.06
CA VAL A 163 -14.95 -11.51 5.38
C VAL A 163 -13.67 -10.95 5.97
N ALA A 164 -12.68 -10.67 5.13
CA ALA A 164 -11.38 -10.19 5.56
C ALA A 164 -11.25 -8.67 5.37
N ASP A 165 -10.36 -8.06 6.15
CA ASP A 165 -9.89 -6.67 5.98
C ASP A 165 -11.02 -5.61 5.92
N VAL A 166 -12.02 -5.75 6.79
CA VAL A 166 -13.18 -4.86 6.76
C VAL A 166 -12.87 -3.56 7.49
N ALA A 167 -12.88 -2.45 6.75
CA ALA A 167 -12.76 -1.11 7.31
C ALA A 167 -14.00 -0.70 8.14
N PRO A 168 -13.85 0.16 9.16
CA PRO A 168 -14.96 0.66 9.96
C PRO A 168 -16.09 1.27 9.13
N THR A 169 -17.30 0.71 9.28
CA THR A 169 -18.47 1.10 8.48
C THR A 169 -19.78 1.00 9.24
N ASP A 170 -20.76 1.82 8.84
CA ASP A 170 -22.15 1.77 9.31
C ASP A 170 -23.03 0.86 8.42
N LYS A 171 -22.45 0.33 7.33
CA LYS A 171 -23.14 -0.60 6.41
C LYS A 171 -23.22 -2.00 7.02
N VAL A 172 -24.26 -2.74 6.65
CA VAL A 172 -24.40 -4.17 7.00
C VAL A 172 -23.31 -4.97 6.27
N ILE A 173 -22.52 -5.73 7.03
CA ILE A 173 -21.49 -6.62 6.49
C ILE A 173 -22.12 -7.99 6.23
N ARG A 174 -22.02 -8.44 4.98
CA ARG A 174 -22.56 -9.74 4.57
C ARG A 174 -21.52 -10.83 4.76
N LEU A 175 -21.86 -11.86 5.52
CA LEU A 175 -21.00 -13.02 5.76
C LEU A 175 -21.40 -14.15 4.80
N PRO A 176 -20.57 -14.47 3.77
CA PRO A 176 -20.88 -15.49 2.79
C PRO A 176 -20.62 -16.89 3.37
N MET A 177 -21.68 -17.54 3.82
CA MET A 177 -21.64 -18.86 4.44
C MET A 177 -21.63 -19.94 3.34
N ALA A 178 -20.64 -20.82 3.33
CA ALA A 178 -20.54 -21.90 2.34
C ALA A 178 -20.55 -23.27 3.02
N HIS A 179 -21.18 -24.25 2.38
CA HIS A 179 -21.14 -25.65 2.80
C HIS A 179 -19.71 -26.17 2.81
N ARG A 180 -19.30 -26.79 3.92
CA ARG A 180 -17.97 -27.39 4.08
C ARG A 180 -18.00 -28.90 4.09
N MET A 181 -19.16 -29.49 4.38
CA MET A 181 -19.41 -30.90 4.15
C MET A 181 -19.57 -31.19 2.65
N ALA A 182 -19.59 -32.46 2.27
CA ALA A 182 -19.96 -32.88 0.92
C ALA A 182 -21.40 -33.41 0.93
N ASN A 183 -22.03 -33.47 -0.23
CA ASN A 183 -23.38 -34.02 -0.38
C ASN A 183 -23.38 -35.23 -1.34
N ALA A 184 -24.12 -36.27 -0.99
CA ALA A 184 -24.42 -37.41 -1.83
C ALA A 184 -25.91 -37.43 -2.18
N ARG A 185 -26.24 -37.13 -3.43
CA ARG A 185 -27.62 -37.12 -3.95
C ARG A 185 -27.83 -38.32 -4.87
N VAL A 186 -28.77 -39.20 -4.51
CA VAL A 186 -29.15 -40.37 -5.31
C VAL A 186 -30.60 -40.23 -5.74
N THR A 187 -30.83 -40.19 -7.06
CA THR A 187 -32.17 -40.16 -7.65
C THR A 187 -32.45 -41.50 -8.33
N LEU A 188 -33.54 -42.16 -7.95
CA LEU A 188 -34.00 -43.38 -8.61
C LEU A 188 -35.04 -43.04 -9.67
N THR A 189 -34.86 -43.52 -10.90
CA THR A 189 -35.80 -43.27 -12.00
C THR A 189 -36.44 -44.56 -12.50
N LYS A 190 -37.73 -44.48 -12.84
CA LYS A 190 -38.50 -45.60 -13.42
C LYS A 190 -37.92 -45.97 -14.79
N GLY A 191 -37.46 -47.21 -14.92
CA GLY A 191 -37.09 -47.83 -16.19
C GLY A 191 -38.23 -48.65 -16.79
N THR A 192 -37.87 -49.62 -17.61
CA THR A 192 -38.79 -50.52 -18.30
C THR A 192 -39.30 -51.65 -17.40
N GLY A 193 -40.43 -52.26 -17.77
CA GLY A 193 -40.94 -53.48 -17.13
C GLY A 193 -41.91 -53.30 -15.94
N PHE A 194 -42.23 -52.06 -15.56
CA PHE A 194 -43.25 -51.75 -14.55
C PHE A 194 -44.63 -51.56 -15.19
N ALA A 195 -45.68 -52.11 -14.56
CA ALA A 195 -47.06 -51.81 -14.92
C ALA A 195 -47.44 -50.37 -14.52
N ASP A 196 -48.56 -49.86 -15.05
CA ASP A 196 -49.08 -48.54 -14.69
C ASP A 196 -49.40 -48.46 -13.19
N GLY A 197 -48.87 -47.44 -12.51
CA GLY A 197 -49.01 -47.24 -11.06
C GLY A 197 -48.15 -48.15 -10.17
N GLU A 198 -47.43 -49.14 -10.75
CA GLU A 198 -46.65 -50.11 -9.97
C GLU A 198 -45.39 -49.47 -9.36
N TRP A 199 -44.77 -48.52 -10.06
CA TRP A 199 -43.58 -47.82 -9.57
C TRP A 199 -43.92 -47.08 -8.27
N GLU A 200 -45.02 -46.36 -8.22
CA GLU A 200 -45.43 -45.55 -7.08
C GLU A 200 -45.70 -46.39 -5.83
N GLN A 201 -46.09 -47.67 -5.99
CA GLN A 201 -46.38 -48.61 -4.90
C GLN A 201 -45.18 -49.48 -4.49
N THR A 202 -44.09 -49.47 -5.27
CA THR A 202 -42.89 -50.27 -4.98
C THR A 202 -42.05 -49.59 -3.90
N GLU A 203 -41.80 -50.29 -2.78
CA GLU A 203 -40.93 -49.79 -1.71
C GLU A 203 -39.50 -49.57 -2.22
N ARG A 204 -38.91 -48.42 -1.86
CA ARG A 204 -37.55 -48.03 -2.20
C ARG A 204 -36.84 -47.43 -0.99
N VAL A 205 -35.63 -47.88 -0.74
CA VAL A 205 -34.75 -47.35 0.32
C VAL A 205 -33.33 -47.24 -0.23
N VAL A 206 -32.66 -46.11 -0.02
CA VAL A 206 -31.23 -45.92 -0.29
C VAL A 206 -30.54 -45.64 1.03
N LEU A 207 -29.44 -46.33 1.31
CA LEU A 207 -28.56 -46.08 2.45
C LEU A 207 -27.15 -45.77 1.96
N ALA A 208 -26.49 -44.77 2.53
CA ALA A 208 -25.09 -44.45 2.23
C ALA A 208 -24.17 -45.24 3.17
N THR A 209 -23.19 -45.95 2.60
CA THR A 209 -22.39 -46.96 3.31
C THR A 209 -20.91 -46.65 3.28
N ASN A 210 -20.14 -47.23 4.22
CA ASN A 210 -18.68 -47.08 4.30
C ASN A 210 -18.21 -45.63 4.44
N LEU A 211 -18.90 -44.86 5.29
CA LEU A 211 -18.58 -43.46 5.56
C LEU A 211 -17.90 -43.30 6.92
N ILE A 212 -16.93 -42.38 6.96
CA ILE A 212 -16.47 -41.72 8.18
C ILE A 212 -17.45 -40.57 8.46
N ARG A 213 -17.96 -40.47 9.71
CA ARG A 213 -18.93 -39.45 10.13
C ARG A 213 -18.34 -38.37 11.04
N GLU A 214 -17.22 -38.64 11.69
CA GLU A 214 -16.55 -37.65 12.54
C GLU A 214 -15.61 -36.79 11.67
N ALA A 215 -15.51 -35.51 12.01
CA ALA A 215 -14.63 -34.57 11.37
C ALA A 215 -13.99 -33.60 12.38
N THR A 216 -12.80 -33.12 12.04
CA THR A 216 -12.19 -31.94 12.65
C THR A 216 -12.22 -30.79 11.66
N ILE A 217 -12.71 -29.63 12.09
CA ILE A 217 -12.88 -28.44 11.27
C ILE A 217 -11.95 -27.34 11.77
N ASN A 218 -11.20 -26.70 10.88
CA ASN A 218 -10.46 -25.50 11.21
C ASN A 218 -11.37 -24.28 10.98
N LEU A 219 -11.73 -23.57 12.05
CA LEU A 219 -12.60 -22.39 12.03
C LEU A 219 -11.92 -21.14 11.48
N ALA A 220 -10.59 -21.13 11.29
CA ALA A 220 -9.86 -20.02 10.68
C ALA A 220 -9.91 -20.05 9.14
N ASP A 221 -10.10 -21.22 8.51
CA ASP A 221 -10.16 -21.36 7.04
C ASP A 221 -11.32 -22.22 6.51
N GLY A 222 -12.11 -22.81 7.41
CA GLY A 222 -13.25 -23.67 7.09
C GLY A 222 -12.86 -25.03 6.50
N THR A 223 -11.61 -25.47 6.64
CA THR A 223 -11.17 -26.78 6.13
C THR A 223 -11.70 -27.91 7.00
N VAL A 224 -12.23 -28.95 6.35
CA VAL A 224 -12.80 -30.14 7.00
C VAL A 224 -11.90 -31.33 6.75
N LYS A 225 -11.55 -32.06 7.81
CA LYS A 225 -10.81 -33.31 7.74
C LYS A 225 -11.60 -34.41 8.42
N ALA A 226 -11.75 -35.55 7.74
CA ALA A 226 -12.28 -36.76 8.36
C ALA A 226 -11.41 -37.17 9.56
N SER A 227 -12.06 -37.40 10.70
CA SER A 227 -11.46 -37.97 11.90
C SER A 227 -12.16 -39.28 12.22
N GLY A 228 -11.48 -40.24 12.86
CA GLY A 228 -12.09 -41.53 13.19
C GLY A 228 -12.07 -42.58 12.06
N GLY A 229 -12.83 -43.66 12.26
CA GLY A 229 -12.85 -44.84 11.38
C GLY A 229 -14.12 -44.96 10.55
N ILE A 230 -14.11 -45.87 9.57
CA ILE A 230 -15.31 -46.21 8.78
C ILE A 230 -16.33 -46.89 9.69
N GLU A 231 -17.53 -46.32 9.76
CA GLU A 231 -18.61 -46.94 10.54
C GLU A 231 -19.19 -48.19 9.87
N GLN A 232 -19.54 -49.17 10.70
CA GLN A 232 -20.15 -50.43 10.25
C GLN A 232 -21.63 -50.30 9.89
N THR A 233 -22.28 -49.24 10.37
CA THR A 233 -23.71 -48.97 10.12
C THR A 233 -23.90 -47.88 9.09
N SER A 234 -24.80 -48.09 8.15
CA SER A 234 -25.10 -47.14 7.08
C SER A 234 -25.78 -45.86 7.60
N THR A 235 -25.49 -44.73 6.95
CA THR A 235 -26.21 -43.47 7.11
C THR A 235 -27.55 -43.56 6.36
N MET A 236 -28.62 -43.14 7.02
CA MET A 236 -29.97 -43.06 6.46
C MET A 236 -30.17 -41.65 5.87
N PRO A 237 -30.16 -41.48 4.54
CA PRO A 237 -30.29 -40.18 3.88
C PRO A 237 -31.68 -39.59 4.08
N ALA A 238 -31.77 -38.26 4.04
CA ALA A 238 -33.05 -37.57 3.89
C ALA A 238 -33.71 -37.92 2.56
N ARG A 239 -35.04 -38.06 2.53
CA ARG A 239 -35.77 -38.51 1.34
C ARG A 239 -36.90 -37.55 0.98
N VAL A 240 -36.96 -37.16 -0.30
CA VAL A 240 -38.10 -36.45 -0.90
C VAL A 240 -38.46 -37.17 -2.21
N GLY A 241 -39.62 -37.82 -2.24
CA GLY A 241 -40.06 -38.62 -3.39
C GLY A 241 -39.08 -39.76 -3.71
N ASP A 242 -38.51 -39.73 -4.92
CA ASP A 242 -37.51 -40.69 -5.41
C ASP A 242 -36.07 -40.14 -5.37
N GLU A 243 -35.81 -39.14 -4.52
CA GLU A 243 -34.50 -38.56 -4.27
C GLU A 243 -34.07 -38.75 -2.81
N TRP A 244 -32.82 -39.19 -2.62
CA TRP A 244 -32.16 -39.36 -1.32
C TRP A 244 -30.93 -38.46 -1.25
N ARG A 245 -30.79 -37.68 -0.17
CA ARG A 245 -29.62 -36.82 0.08
C ARG A 245 -28.98 -37.17 1.41
N ALA A 246 -27.67 -37.34 1.40
CA ALA A 246 -26.87 -37.48 2.62
C ALA A 246 -25.78 -36.41 2.64
N ILE A 247 -25.71 -35.67 3.75
CA ILE A 247 -24.51 -34.92 4.12
C ILE A 247 -23.44 -35.93 4.52
N VAL A 248 -22.24 -35.78 3.97
CA VAL A 248 -21.11 -36.67 4.22
C VAL A 248 -19.86 -35.86 4.51
N VAL A 249 -19.02 -36.37 5.41
CA VAL A 249 -17.70 -35.79 5.63
C VAL A 249 -16.87 -35.95 4.33
N PRO A 250 -16.18 -34.91 3.84
CA PRO A 250 -15.33 -35.02 2.67
C PRO A 250 -14.29 -36.13 2.85
N GLN A 251 -14.34 -37.14 1.97
CA GLN A 251 -13.55 -38.36 2.10
C GLN A 251 -13.45 -39.10 0.77
N THR A 252 -12.46 -39.99 0.66
CA THR A 252 -12.29 -40.86 -0.51
C THR A 252 -12.65 -42.29 -0.16
N VAL A 253 -13.59 -42.87 -0.92
CA VAL A 253 -14.00 -44.26 -0.82
C VAL A 253 -13.21 -45.10 -1.85
N PRO A 254 -12.53 -46.19 -1.46
CA PRO A 254 -11.73 -46.99 -2.39
C PRO A 254 -12.55 -47.67 -3.49
N ALA A 255 -11.93 -47.87 -4.65
CA ALA A 255 -12.49 -48.63 -5.76
C ALA A 255 -13.06 -49.99 -5.33
N GLY A 256 -14.23 -50.37 -5.86
CA GLY A 256 -14.92 -51.62 -5.55
C GLY A 256 -15.71 -51.62 -4.23
N THR A 257 -15.53 -50.60 -3.38
CA THR A 257 -16.27 -50.46 -2.11
C THR A 257 -17.70 -49.99 -2.39
N THR A 258 -18.68 -50.53 -1.65
CA THR A 258 -20.08 -50.12 -1.77
C THR A 258 -20.24 -48.66 -1.34
N LEU A 259 -20.80 -47.82 -2.21
CA LEU A 259 -21.20 -46.45 -1.90
C LEU A 259 -22.62 -46.42 -1.33
N PHE A 260 -23.55 -47.12 -2.01
CA PHE A 260 -24.95 -47.15 -1.62
C PHE A 260 -25.50 -48.58 -1.55
N SER A 261 -26.28 -48.85 -0.50
CA SER A 261 -27.16 -50.02 -0.42
C SER A 261 -28.56 -49.59 -0.82
N ILE A 262 -29.06 -50.14 -1.93
CA ILE A 262 -30.34 -49.75 -2.55
C ILE A 262 -31.30 -50.93 -2.47
N THR A 263 -32.38 -50.80 -1.71
CA THR A 263 -33.42 -51.81 -1.58
C THR A 263 -34.62 -51.44 -2.45
N ILE A 264 -35.03 -52.32 -3.36
CA ILE A 264 -36.21 -52.14 -4.22
C ILE A 264 -37.14 -53.33 -4.02
N GLY A 265 -38.39 -53.09 -3.63
CA GLY A 265 -39.39 -54.15 -3.39
C GLY A 265 -38.92 -55.19 -2.36
N GLY A 266 -38.18 -54.76 -1.34
CA GLY A 266 -37.59 -55.63 -0.31
C GLY A 266 -36.28 -56.35 -0.69
N ILE A 267 -35.78 -56.20 -1.92
CA ILE A 267 -34.53 -56.84 -2.37
C ILE A 267 -33.37 -55.84 -2.35
N PRO A 268 -32.26 -56.11 -1.64
CA PRO A 268 -31.11 -55.22 -1.56
C PRO A 268 -30.13 -55.38 -2.72
N TYR A 269 -29.62 -54.26 -3.22
CA TYR A 269 -28.60 -54.14 -4.26
C TYR A 269 -27.44 -53.28 -3.74
N LYS A 270 -26.22 -53.56 -4.21
CA LYS A 270 -25.03 -52.77 -3.90
C LYS A 270 -24.63 -51.93 -5.10
N PHE A 271 -24.39 -50.65 -4.88
CA PHE A 271 -23.81 -49.76 -5.88
C PHE A 271 -22.37 -49.42 -5.49
N SER A 272 -21.42 -49.74 -6.37
CA SER A 272 -19.97 -49.49 -6.19
C SER A 272 -19.40 -48.93 -7.50
N LYS A 273 -18.30 -48.16 -7.40
CA LYS A 273 -17.52 -47.70 -8.57
C LYS A 273 -16.26 -48.55 -8.77
N ASN A 274 -15.79 -48.65 -10.01
CA ASN A 274 -14.56 -49.38 -10.36
C ASN A 274 -13.27 -48.57 -10.10
N GLU A 275 -13.43 -47.30 -9.75
CA GLU A 275 -12.38 -46.36 -9.38
C GLU A 275 -12.69 -45.78 -8.00
N ALA A 276 -11.67 -45.21 -7.34
CA ALA A 276 -11.87 -44.52 -6.07
C ALA A 276 -12.77 -43.30 -6.27
N PHE A 277 -13.70 -43.07 -5.36
CA PHE A 277 -14.65 -41.96 -5.44
C PHE A 277 -14.43 -40.98 -4.29
N THR A 278 -14.29 -39.69 -4.60
CA THR A 278 -14.06 -38.65 -3.60
C THR A 278 -15.29 -37.77 -3.42
N TYR A 279 -15.86 -37.78 -2.23
CA TYR A 279 -16.83 -36.78 -1.79
C TYR A 279 -16.09 -35.46 -1.54
N THR A 280 -16.34 -34.47 -2.39
CA THR A 280 -15.61 -33.20 -2.40
C THR A 280 -16.30 -32.17 -1.51
N ALA A 281 -15.55 -31.50 -0.63
CA ALA A 281 -16.05 -30.46 0.26
C ALA A 281 -16.80 -29.35 -0.50
N GLY A 282 -17.97 -28.95 0.02
CA GLY A 282 -18.84 -27.92 -0.55
C GLY A 282 -19.46 -28.28 -1.91
N LYS A 283 -19.41 -29.55 -2.32
CA LYS A 283 -19.95 -30.02 -3.61
C LYS A 283 -20.99 -31.11 -3.42
N MET A 284 -21.90 -31.17 -4.40
CA MET A 284 -22.93 -32.20 -4.49
C MET A 284 -22.55 -33.24 -5.53
N SER A 285 -22.51 -34.50 -5.09
CA SER A 285 -22.28 -35.68 -5.93
C SER A 285 -23.62 -36.28 -6.32
N ASN A 286 -24.03 -36.09 -7.58
CA ASN A 286 -25.32 -36.50 -8.10
C ASN A 286 -25.21 -37.86 -8.79
N PHE A 287 -26.09 -38.79 -8.44
CA PHE A 287 -26.20 -40.11 -9.05
C PHE A 287 -27.64 -40.35 -9.48
N THR A 288 -27.88 -40.45 -10.79
CA THR A 288 -29.19 -40.86 -11.32
C THR A 288 -29.13 -42.33 -11.71
N ILE A 289 -29.90 -43.18 -11.03
CA ILE A 289 -29.91 -44.62 -11.23
C ILE A 289 -31.27 -45.03 -11.76
N ARG A 290 -31.32 -45.56 -12.98
CA ARG A 290 -32.53 -46.15 -13.55
C ARG A 290 -32.72 -47.55 -13.02
N VAL A 291 -33.94 -47.86 -12.63
CA VAL A 291 -34.35 -49.18 -12.15
C VAL A 291 -35.23 -49.82 -13.22
N ASP A 292 -34.77 -50.92 -13.81
CA ASP A 292 -35.52 -51.72 -14.80
C ASP A 292 -36.01 -53.02 -14.15
N LYS A 293 -37.29 -53.39 -14.32
CA LYS A 293 -37.82 -54.66 -13.79
C LYS A 293 -37.60 -55.79 -14.79
N LYS A 294 -36.80 -56.80 -14.43
CA LYS A 294 -36.33 -57.83 -15.39
C LYS A 294 -37.32 -58.97 -15.66
N SER A 295 -38.24 -59.28 -14.74
CA SER A 295 -39.19 -60.39 -14.91
C SER A 295 -40.33 -60.36 -13.86
N VAL A 296 -41.29 -61.30 -13.99
CA VAL A 296 -42.38 -61.54 -13.02
C VAL A 296 -41.87 -62.04 -11.65
N SER A 297 -40.58 -62.42 -11.53
CA SER A 297 -39.99 -62.96 -10.28
C SER A 297 -39.48 -61.88 -9.30
N GLY A 298 -39.70 -60.59 -9.58
CA GLY A 298 -39.40 -59.49 -8.67
C GLY A 298 -37.95 -58.97 -8.66
N GLN A 299 -37.07 -59.41 -9.56
CA GLN A 299 -35.70 -58.90 -9.66
C GLN A 299 -35.57 -57.62 -10.51
N TYR A 300 -34.69 -56.72 -10.10
CA TYR A 300 -34.46 -55.41 -10.71
C TYR A 300 -33.02 -55.27 -11.26
N ALA A 301 -32.87 -54.49 -12.32
CA ALA A 301 -31.58 -54.01 -12.85
C ALA A 301 -31.38 -52.56 -12.44
N LEU A 302 -30.23 -52.22 -11.89
CA LEU A 302 -29.86 -50.84 -11.58
C LEU A 302 -28.79 -50.38 -12.59
N THR A 303 -29.07 -49.29 -13.30
CA THR A 303 -28.17 -48.71 -14.31
C THR A 303 -27.89 -47.26 -13.96
N LEU A 304 -26.62 -46.87 -13.81
CA LEU A 304 -26.23 -45.47 -13.68
C LEU A 304 -26.48 -44.75 -15.01
N VAL A 305 -27.33 -43.73 -14.99
CA VAL A 305 -27.72 -42.93 -16.17
C VAL A 305 -26.85 -41.69 -16.28
N SER A 306 -26.60 -41.02 -15.16
CA SER A 306 -25.77 -39.83 -15.10
C SER A 306 -25.09 -39.71 -13.74
N GLU A 307 -23.88 -39.14 -13.78
CA GLU A 307 -23.08 -38.77 -12.62
C GLU A 307 -22.54 -37.36 -12.85
N SER A 308 -22.60 -36.50 -11.83
CA SER A 308 -22.01 -35.17 -11.89
C SER A 308 -21.63 -34.67 -10.50
N ILE A 309 -20.59 -33.84 -10.44
CA ILE A 309 -20.22 -33.07 -9.25
C ILE A 309 -20.56 -31.61 -9.53
N THR A 310 -21.52 -31.06 -8.81
CA THR A 310 -22.04 -29.70 -9.04
C THR A 310 -21.79 -28.80 -7.83
N PRO A 311 -21.87 -27.47 -7.98
CA PRO A 311 -22.09 -26.58 -6.83
C PRO A 311 -23.28 -27.05 -6.00
N TRP A 312 -23.29 -26.68 -4.72
CA TRP A 312 -24.39 -27.04 -3.83
C TRP A 312 -25.70 -26.39 -4.31
N GLU A 313 -26.73 -27.22 -4.42
CA GLU A 313 -28.09 -26.78 -4.72
C GLU A 313 -28.90 -26.82 -3.44
N ASN A 314 -29.75 -25.81 -3.26
CA ASN A 314 -30.56 -25.70 -2.07
C ASN A 314 -31.40 -26.97 -1.78
N ASP A 315 -31.55 -27.28 -0.50
CA ASP A 315 -32.12 -28.56 -0.07
C ASP A 315 -33.64 -28.60 -0.17
N LEU A 316 -34.17 -29.78 -0.51
CA LEU A 316 -35.61 -30.03 -0.58
C LEU A 316 -36.25 -30.24 0.82
N VAL A 317 -35.42 -30.45 1.84
CA VAL A 317 -35.82 -30.96 3.17
C VAL A 317 -35.72 -29.90 4.27
N SER A 318 -34.98 -28.80 4.07
CA SER A 318 -34.84 -27.77 5.11
C SER A 318 -36.16 -27.00 5.27
N HIS A 319 -36.70 -26.86 6.48
CA HIS A 319 -37.76 -25.94 6.94
C HIS A 319 -39.10 -25.83 6.16
N ASN A 320 -40.22 -26.01 6.87
CA ASN A 320 -41.61 -25.92 6.38
C ASN A 320 -42.11 -24.48 6.06
N ALA A 321 -41.41 -23.71 5.22
CA ALA A 321 -41.83 -22.36 4.85
C ALA A 321 -42.68 -22.33 3.55
N THR A 322 -43.97 -22.63 3.66
CA THR A 322 -44.95 -22.56 2.54
C THR A 322 -45.06 -21.19 1.85
N ALA A 323 -44.51 -20.11 2.43
CA ALA A 323 -44.53 -18.76 1.86
C ALA A 323 -43.52 -18.53 0.71
N LYS A 324 -42.64 -19.51 0.43
CA LYS A 324 -41.44 -19.35 -0.42
C LYS A 324 -41.36 -20.34 -1.59
N GLU A 325 -42.46 -21.01 -1.96
CA GLU A 325 -42.49 -21.96 -3.08
C GLU A 325 -42.63 -21.26 -4.44
N TYR A 326 -41.97 -21.81 -5.47
CA TYR A 326 -42.19 -21.40 -6.84
C TYR A 326 -43.53 -21.94 -7.37
N VAL A 327 -44.28 -21.10 -8.08
CA VAL A 327 -45.34 -21.60 -8.96
C VAL A 327 -44.66 -22.22 -10.18
N ILE A 328 -44.79 -23.53 -10.34
CA ILE A 328 -44.18 -24.28 -11.46
C ILE A 328 -45.12 -24.24 -12.65
N ILE A 329 -44.64 -23.72 -13.78
CA ILE A 329 -45.38 -23.65 -15.04
C ILE A 329 -44.56 -24.33 -16.13
N ASN A 330 -45.13 -25.35 -16.76
CA ASN A 330 -44.58 -25.93 -17.99
C ASN A 330 -45.15 -25.18 -19.20
N SER A 331 -44.30 -24.69 -20.08
CA SER A 331 -44.71 -23.89 -21.23
C SER A 331 -44.10 -24.38 -22.55
N THR A 332 -44.71 -23.93 -23.64
CA THR A 332 -44.23 -24.05 -25.02
C THR A 332 -43.99 -22.66 -25.59
N PRO A 333 -43.11 -22.49 -26.59
CA PRO A 333 -42.71 -21.18 -27.09
C PRO A 333 -43.90 -20.26 -27.42
N GLY A 334 -43.93 -19.07 -26.82
CA GLY A 334 -44.96 -18.04 -27.01
C GLY A 334 -46.24 -18.20 -26.19
N HIS A 335 -46.34 -19.23 -25.35
CA HIS A 335 -47.57 -19.61 -24.64
C HIS A 335 -47.46 -19.58 -23.10
N LEU A 336 -46.50 -18.85 -22.53
CA LEU A 336 -46.35 -18.77 -21.06
C LEU A 336 -47.59 -18.17 -20.38
N LYS A 337 -48.17 -17.12 -20.97
CA LYS A 337 -49.41 -16.51 -20.47
C LYS A 337 -50.58 -17.50 -20.43
N ASP A 338 -50.72 -18.28 -21.49
CA ASP A 338 -51.78 -19.29 -21.61
C ASP A 338 -51.58 -20.40 -20.59
N ALA A 339 -50.34 -20.85 -20.39
CA ALA A 339 -49.99 -21.88 -19.41
C ALA A 339 -50.24 -21.42 -17.96
N ILE A 340 -49.90 -20.18 -17.60
CA ILE A 340 -50.22 -19.61 -16.28
C ILE A 340 -51.74 -19.56 -16.06
N THR A 341 -52.48 -19.12 -17.06
CA THR A 341 -53.95 -19.02 -17.00
C THR A 341 -54.59 -20.40 -16.85
N ALA A 342 -54.11 -21.40 -17.60
CA ALA A 342 -54.57 -22.78 -17.52
C ALA A 342 -54.28 -23.42 -16.15
N ALA A 343 -53.24 -22.97 -15.44
CA ALA A 343 -52.95 -23.38 -14.07
C ALA A 343 -53.81 -22.66 -12.99
N ASN A 344 -54.83 -21.89 -13.40
CA ASN A 344 -55.69 -21.07 -12.53
C ASN A 344 -54.90 -20.08 -11.65
N LYS A 345 -53.86 -19.45 -12.20
CA LYS A 345 -53.05 -18.44 -11.51
C LYS A 345 -53.22 -17.06 -12.17
N ASP A 346 -53.13 -16.01 -11.37
CA ASP A 346 -53.17 -14.61 -11.83
C ASP A 346 -51.75 -14.10 -12.05
N TYR A 347 -51.33 -13.94 -13.31
CA TYR A 347 -49.98 -13.51 -13.67
C TYR A 347 -49.62 -12.11 -13.14
N THR A 348 -50.62 -11.25 -12.85
CA THR A 348 -50.37 -9.91 -12.31
C THR A 348 -50.01 -9.93 -10.82
N LYS A 349 -50.35 -11.01 -10.11
CA LYS A 349 -50.08 -11.21 -8.68
C LYS A 349 -48.97 -12.20 -8.41
N LEU A 350 -48.46 -12.87 -9.44
CA LEU A 350 -47.48 -13.93 -9.32
C LEU A 350 -46.09 -13.35 -9.05
N LYS A 351 -45.56 -13.62 -7.85
CA LYS A 351 -44.24 -13.14 -7.42
C LYS A 351 -43.11 -14.11 -7.74
N ASN A 352 -43.41 -15.39 -7.78
CA ASN A 352 -42.44 -16.47 -7.67
C ASN A 352 -42.70 -17.53 -8.74
N LEU A 353 -41.92 -17.56 -9.81
CA LEU A 353 -42.15 -18.42 -10.97
C LEU A 353 -40.98 -19.39 -11.21
N LYS A 354 -41.27 -20.68 -11.37
CA LYS A 354 -40.36 -21.65 -11.98
C LYS A 354 -40.92 -22.07 -13.32
N ILE A 355 -40.11 -21.98 -14.37
CA ILE A 355 -40.52 -22.36 -15.72
C ILE A 355 -39.84 -23.68 -16.09
N THR A 356 -40.61 -24.58 -16.70
CA THR A 356 -40.13 -25.82 -17.33
C THR A 356 -40.64 -25.89 -18.78
N GLY A 357 -40.10 -26.80 -19.59
CA GLY A 357 -40.45 -26.90 -21.01
C GLY A 357 -39.58 -25.97 -21.87
N ARG A 358 -40.19 -25.22 -22.80
CA ARG A 358 -39.47 -24.32 -23.71
C ARG A 358 -40.18 -22.97 -23.85
N ILE A 359 -39.43 -21.88 -23.79
CA ILE A 359 -39.90 -20.51 -23.96
C ILE A 359 -39.07 -19.75 -25.00
N ASN A 360 -39.63 -18.69 -25.58
CA ASN A 360 -38.93 -17.85 -26.57
C ASN A 360 -38.98 -16.36 -26.21
N SER A 361 -38.52 -15.49 -27.12
CA SER A 361 -38.48 -14.04 -26.90
C SER A 361 -39.83 -13.43 -26.53
N GLN A 362 -40.94 -13.94 -27.08
CA GLN A 362 -42.28 -13.45 -26.76
C GLN A 362 -42.66 -13.69 -25.30
N ASP A 363 -42.25 -14.83 -24.73
CA ASP A 363 -42.50 -15.16 -23.32
C ASP A 363 -41.65 -14.28 -22.38
N PHE A 364 -40.40 -14.00 -22.75
CA PHE A 364 -39.56 -13.06 -22.01
C PHE A 364 -40.17 -11.66 -21.96
N TYR A 365 -40.60 -11.13 -23.11
CA TYR A 365 -41.25 -9.82 -23.17
C TYR A 365 -42.57 -9.80 -22.40
N PHE A 366 -43.34 -10.89 -22.42
CA PHE A 366 -44.52 -11.01 -21.56
C PHE A 366 -44.17 -10.93 -20.05
N MET A 367 -43.13 -11.64 -19.59
CA MET A 367 -42.69 -11.53 -18.20
C MET A 367 -42.22 -10.12 -17.84
N ARG A 368 -41.48 -9.46 -18.74
CA ARG A 368 -41.02 -8.08 -18.58
C ARG A 368 -42.20 -7.12 -18.46
N ASP A 369 -43.07 -7.12 -19.46
CA ASP A 369 -44.06 -6.06 -19.70
C ASP A 369 -45.40 -6.26 -18.98
N SER A 370 -45.71 -7.49 -18.53
CA SER A 370 -47.05 -7.83 -18.01
C SER A 370 -47.06 -8.48 -16.63
N MET A 371 -45.92 -8.93 -16.10
CA MET A 371 -45.84 -9.56 -14.76
C MET A 371 -45.21 -8.61 -13.74
N ASP A 372 -45.87 -7.50 -13.42
CA ASP A 372 -45.32 -6.41 -12.59
C ASP A 372 -44.84 -6.87 -11.21
N MET A 373 -45.51 -7.86 -10.61
CA MET A 373 -45.16 -8.37 -9.28
C MET A 373 -44.10 -9.48 -9.30
N LEU A 374 -43.57 -9.90 -10.46
CA LEU A 374 -42.57 -10.96 -10.56
C LEU A 374 -41.27 -10.55 -9.88
N GLN A 375 -40.93 -11.24 -8.80
CA GLN A 375 -39.77 -10.97 -7.94
C GLN A 375 -38.70 -12.05 -8.06
N SER A 376 -39.08 -13.32 -8.22
CA SER A 376 -38.12 -14.42 -8.30
C SER A 376 -38.44 -15.34 -9.45
N LEU A 377 -37.44 -15.57 -10.31
CA LEU A 377 -37.58 -16.37 -11.50
C LEU A 377 -36.54 -17.49 -11.54
N ASN A 378 -37.01 -18.73 -11.61
CA ASN A 378 -36.16 -19.89 -11.80
C ASN A 378 -36.35 -20.49 -13.20
N MET A 379 -35.28 -20.44 -13.99
CA MET A 379 -35.23 -20.95 -15.36
C MET A 379 -34.25 -22.11 -15.51
N LYS A 380 -33.76 -22.72 -14.43
CA LYS A 380 -32.69 -23.72 -14.48
C LYS A 380 -32.96 -24.86 -15.49
N GLU A 381 -34.20 -25.37 -15.49
CA GLU A 381 -34.61 -26.53 -16.29
C GLU A 381 -35.24 -26.17 -17.65
N VAL A 382 -35.57 -24.89 -17.89
CA VAL A 382 -36.26 -24.48 -19.13
C VAL A 382 -35.28 -24.41 -20.29
N ARG A 383 -35.73 -24.76 -21.50
CA ARG A 383 -35.02 -24.42 -22.74
C ARG A 383 -35.48 -23.05 -23.21
N VAL A 384 -34.54 -22.20 -23.60
CA VAL A 384 -34.83 -20.84 -24.06
C VAL A 384 -34.43 -20.70 -25.54
N SER A 385 -35.15 -19.88 -26.31
CA SER A 385 -34.66 -19.36 -27.59
C SER A 385 -34.74 -17.84 -27.61
N GLY A 386 -33.75 -17.20 -28.23
CA GLY A 386 -33.66 -15.76 -28.22
C GLY A 386 -32.62 -15.20 -29.18
N ALA A 387 -32.72 -13.90 -29.44
CA ALA A 387 -31.76 -13.17 -30.28
C ALA A 387 -30.68 -12.50 -29.42
N MET A 388 -29.41 -12.54 -29.84
CA MET A 388 -28.31 -11.89 -29.12
C MET A 388 -28.37 -10.35 -29.17
N GLY A 389 -28.90 -9.76 -30.25
CA GLY A 389 -28.83 -8.32 -30.51
C GLY A 389 -27.52 -7.89 -31.18
N LEU A 390 -27.06 -6.68 -30.88
CA LEU A 390 -25.91 -6.06 -31.53
C LEU A 390 -24.58 -6.78 -31.21
N LYS A 391 -23.80 -7.01 -32.27
CA LYS A 391 -22.44 -7.62 -32.22
C LYS A 391 -21.41 -6.71 -32.90
N PRO A 392 -21.01 -5.60 -32.27
CA PRO A 392 -20.25 -4.57 -32.95
C PRO A 392 -18.84 -4.97 -33.44
N TRP A 393 -18.30 -6.14 -33.07
CA TRP A 393 -16.87 -6.46 -33.30
C TRP A 393 -16.56 -7.80 -34.00
N VAL A 394 -17.55 -8.57 -34.45
CA VAL A 394 -17.23 -9.74 -35.29
C VAL A 394 -16.67 -9.22 -36.62
N LYS A 395 -15.44 -9.62 -36.99
CA LYS A 395 -14.83 -9.26 -38.28
C LYS A 395 -15.72 -9.74 -39.43
N GLY A 396 -16.17 -8.79 -40.25
CA GLY A 396 -17.19 -8.99 -41.29
C GLY A 396 -18.55 -8.69 -40.70
N ASP A 397 -19.24 -7.68 -41.25
CA ASP A 397 -20.56 -7.18 -40.84
C ASP A 397 -21.42 -8.28 -40.19
N ALA A 398 -21.39 -8.38 -38.85
CA ALA A 398 -22.38 -9.16 -38.15
C ALA A 398 -23.58 -8.22 -37.98
N PRO A 399 -24.61 -8.32 -38.84
CA PRO A 399 -25.80 -7.49 -38.69
C PRO A 399 -26.40 -7.71 -37.29
N ASP A 400 -27.15 -6.72 -36.79
CA ASP A 400 -28.15 -6.93 -35.73
C ASP A 400 -28.97 -8.18 -36.09
N SER A 401 -28.62 -9.32 -35.49
CA SER A 401 -29.25 -10.58 -35.85
C SER A 401 -30.47 -10.73 -34.96
N ASN A 402 -31.63 -10.35 -35.50
CA ASN A 402 -32.94 -10.68 -34.92
C ASN A 402 -33.27 -12.19 -35.01
N GLU A 403 -32.33 -13.00 -35.49
CA GLU A 403 -32.46 -14.46 -35.55
C GLU A 403 -32.46 -15.03 -34.13
N GLU A 404 -33.55 -15.70 -33.76
CA GLU A 404 -33.60 -16.49 -32.53
C GLU A 404 -32.78 -17.76 -32.67
N LYS A 405 -31.92 -18.01 -31.68
CA LYS A 405 -31.13 -19.24 -31.55
C LYS A 405 -31.45 -19.92 -30.24
N ASP A 406 -31.26 -21.23 -30.23
CA ASP A 406 -31.44 -22.03 -29.02
C ASP A 406 -30.43 -21.67 -27.95
N ASP A 407 -30.88 -21.79 -26.70
CA ASP A 407 -30.12 -21.57 -25.48
C ASP A 407 -29.57 -20.13 -25.36
N ILE A 408 -30.31 -19.14 -25.87
CA ILE A 408 -29.99 -17.72 -25.69
C ILE A 408 -31.12 -17.01 -24.93
N ILE A 409 -30.77 -16.29 -23.88
CA ILE A 409 -31.68 -15.30 -23.29
C ILE A 409 -31.72 -14.11 -24.25
N THR A 410 -32.90 -13.81 -24.78
CA THR A 410 -33.07 -12.79 -25.82
C THR A 410 -32.64 -11.39 -25.35
N ARG A 411 -32.29 -10.53 -26.31
CA ARG A 411 -32.06 -9.10 -26.06
C ARG A 411 -33.24 -8.45 -25.32
N SER A 412 -32.92 -7.60 -24.35
CA SER A 412 -33.87 -6.86 -23.51
C SER A 412 -34.90 -7.74 -22.79
N ALA A 413 -34.58 -9.00 -22.50
CA ALA A 413 -35.49 -9.97 -21.88
C ALA A 413 -36.18 -9.46 -20.60
N PHE A 414 -35.45 -8.75 -19.74
CA PHE A 414 -35.89 -8.17 -18.48
C PHE A 414 -35.39 -6.72 -18.29
N ASN A 415 -35.14 -5.99 -19.39
CA ASN A 415 -34.71 -4.59 -19.31
C ASN A 415 -35.67 -3.78 -18.41
N GLU A 416 -35.12 -3.03 -17.47
CA GLU A 416 -35.81 -2.19 -16.48
C GLU A 416 -36.80 -2.96 -15.60
N LYS A 417 -36.63 -4.29 -15.45
CA LYS A 417 -37.48 -5.09 -14.57
C LYS A 417 -37.09 -4.89 -13.10
N THR A 418 -37.44 -3.73 -12.55
CA THR A 418 -37.11 -3.33 -11.18
C THR A 418 -37.82 -4.16 -10.12
N SER A 419 -38.86 -4.92 -10.46
CA SER A 419 -39.48 -5.86 -9.53
C SER A 419 -38.67 -7.15 -9.34
N LEU A 420 -37.77 -7.51 -10.26
CA LEU A 420 -37.00 -8.74 -10.19
C LEU A 420 -35.88 -8.61 -9.13
N LEU A 421 -35.95 -9.48 -8.13
CA LEU A 421 -35.02 -9.56 -7.00
C LEU A 421 -34.01 -10.69 -7.14
N ARG A 422 -34.41 -11.81 -7.77
CA ARG A 422 -33.61 -13.03 -7.90
C ARG A 422 -33.86 -13.73 -9.24
N VAL A 423 -32.81 -14.27 -9.83
CA VAL A 423 -32.88 -15.05 -11.07
C VAL A 423 -31.97 -16.28 -11.00
N VAL A 424 -32.46 -17.42 -11.48
CA VAL A 424 -31.66 -18.62 -11.76
C VAL A 424 -31.64 -18.84 -13.27
N LEU A 425 -30.45 -18.84 -13.85
CA LEU A 425 -30.26 -18.99 -15.30
C LEU A 425 -30.39 -20.46 -15.75
N PRO A 426 -30.79 -20.72 -17.01
CA PRO A 426 -30.89 -22.08 -17.55
C PRO A 426 -29.56 -22.82 -17.60
N ASP A 427 -29.53 -24.10 -17.21
CA ASP A 427 -28.30 -24.91 -17.24
C ASP A 427 -27.76 -25.14 -18.66
N THR A 428 -28.59 -25.00 -19.71
CA THR A 428 -28.17 -25.21 -21.11
C THR A 428 -27.68 -23.96 -21.83
N LEU A 429 -27.70 -22.82 -21.15
CA LEU A 429 -27.46 -21.51 -21.75
C LEU A 429 -26.13 -21.43 -22.52
N LYS A 430 -26.17 -20.83 -23.71
CA LYS A 430 -25.04 -20.55 -24.60
C LYS A 430 -24.71 -19.07 -24.72
N GLY A 431 -25.69 -18.19 -24.51
CA GLY A 431 -25.49 -16.75 -24.57
C GLY A 431 -26.53 -15.94 -23.80
N ILE A 432 -26.15 -14.72 -23.42
CA ILE A 432 -27.04 -13.72 -22.82
C ILE A 432 -27.07 -12.51 -23.76
N GLY A 433 -28.24 -12.16 -24.25
CA GLY A 433 -28.41 -11.08 -25.22
C GLY A 433 -28.17 -9.69 -24.65
N GLU A 434 -28.04 -8.73 -25.57
CA GLU A 434 -27.90 -7.31 -25.30
C GLU A 434 -29.00 -6.80 -24.35
N CYS A 435 -28.63 -5.99 -23.35
CA CYS A 435 -29.56 -5.40 -22.37
C CYS A 435 -30.48 -6.40 -21.64
N ALA A 436 -30.15 -7.71 -21.61
CA ALA A 436 -31.05 -8.74 -21.09
C ALA A 436 -31.59 -8.47 -19.68
N PHE A 437 -30.78 -7.90 -18.79
CA PHE A 437 -31.11 -7.54 -17.41
C PHE A 437 -30.74 -6.08 -17.09
N ARG A 438 -30.55 -5.22 -18.10
CA ARG A 438 -30.21 -3.81 -17.89
C ARG A 438 -31.20 -3.14 -16.94
N SER A 439 -30.70 -2.38 -15.98
CA SER A 439 -31.48 -1.64 -14.99
C SER A 439 -32.42 -2.50 -14.14
N CYS A 440 -32.12 -3.79 -13.94
CA CYS A 440 -32.71 -4.59 -12.86
C CYS A 440 -32.11 -4.17 -11.51
N VAL A 441 -32.40 -2.93 -11.09
CA VAL A 441 -31.73 -2.28 -9.94
C VAL A 441 -31.94 -2.97 -8.59
N ASN A 442 -33.00 -3.78 -8.44
CA ASN A 442 -33.28 -4.54 -7.22
C ASN A 442 -32.84 -6.01 -7.31
N LEU A 443 -32.19 -6.42 -8.41
CA LEU A 443 -31.60 -7.75 -8.52
C LEU A 443 -30.45 -7.86 -7.52
N THR A 444 -30.53 -8.84 -6.62
CA THR A 444 -29.62 -8.97 -5.48
C THR A 444 -28.90 -10.31 -5.47
N GLY A 445 -27.82 -10.39 -4.69
CA GLY A 445 -27.07 -11.63 -4.47
C GLY A 445 -26.06 -11.91 -5.57
N SER A 446 -25.67 -13.17 -5.68
CA SER A 446 -24.66 -13.66 -6.62
C SER A 446 -25.26 -13.97 -7.99
N ILE A 447 -24.47 -13.79 -9.05
CA ILE A 447 -24.81 -14.22 -10.41
C ILE A 447 -23.83 -15.31 -10.83
N THR A 448 -24.35 -16.51 -11.04
CA THR A 448 -23.61 -17.63 -11.64
C THR A 448 -24.01 -17.77 -13.09
N ILE A 449 -23.08 -17.44 -14.00
CA ILE A 449 -23.25 -17.66 -15.43
C ILE A 449 -22.96 -19.14 -15.73
N PRO A 450 -23.92 -19.92 -16.28
CA PRO A 450 -23.78 -21.37 -16.44
C PRO A 450 -22.63 -21.81 -17.35
N GLU A 451 -22.03 -22.96 -17.05
CA GLU A 451 -21.07 -23.61 -17.96
C GLU A 451 -21.72 -23.93 -19.31
N GLY A 452 -21.02 -23.58 -20.39
CA GLY A 452 -21.55 -23.64 -21.75
C GLY A 452 -21.87 -22.26 -22.34
N VAL A 453 -22.02 -21.21 -21.52
CA VAL A 453 -22.14 -19.84 -22.03
C VAL A 453 -20.81 -19.42 -22.65
N THR A 454 -20.89 -18.92 -23.88
CA THR A 454 -19.74 -18.48 -24.68
C THR A 454 -19.70 -16.96 -24.85
N GLU A 455 -20.85 -16.29 -24.70
CA GLU A 455 -21.02 -14.88 -25.03
C GLU A 455 -21.99 -14.17 -24.07
N ILE A 456 -21.60 -13.01 -23.56
CA ILE A 456 -22.47 -12.09 -22.81
C ILE A 456 -22.55 -10.79 -23.61
N GLY A 457 -23.76 -10.38 -23.99
CA GLY A 457 -24.00 -9.23 -24.85
C GLY A 457 -23.74 -7.87 -24.17
N PRO A 458 -23.60 -6.78 -24.95
CA PRO A 458 -23.45 -5.44 -24.42
C PRO A 458 -24.59 -5.05 -23.47
N SER A 459 -24.27 -4.30 -22.40
CA SER A 459 -25.22 -3.88 -21.37
C SER A 459 -26.07 -4.98 -20.73
N ALA A 460 -25.69 -6.27 -20.83
CA ALA A 460 -26.50 -7.39 -20.33
C ALA A 460 -26.94 -7.22 -18.86
N PHE A 461 -26.11 -6.67 -17.98
CA PHE A 461 -26.39 -6.40 -16.57
C PHE A 461 -26.12 -4.94 -16.16
N LEU A 462 -26.03 -4.01 -17.12
CA LEU A 462 -25.77 -2.59 -16.85
C LEU A 462 -26.71 -2.04 -15.76
N TRP A 463 -26.18 -1.33 -14.77
CA TRP A 463 -26.94 -0.71 -13.67
C TRP A 463 -27.76 -1.70 -12.82
N CYS A 464 -27.36 -2.96 -12.73
CA CYS A 464 -27.84 -3.89 -11.70
C CYS A 464 -27.19 -3.59 -10.34
N THR A 465 -27.45 -2.40 -9.79
CA THR A 465 -26.67 -1.82 -8.67
C THR A 465 -26.82 -2.51 -7.32
N SER A 466 -27.78 -3.43 -7.16
CA SER A 466 -27.96 -4.21 -5.91
C SER A 466 -27.26 -5.58 -5.91
N LEU A 467 -26.53 -5.92 -6.98
CA LEU A 467 -25.78 -7.17 -7.10
C LEU A 467 -24.51 -7.15 -6.23
N THR A 468 -24.71 -7.19 -4.91
CA THR A 468 -23.62 -7.13 -3.91
C THR A 468 -22.98 -8.49 -3.61
N GLY A 469 -23.37 -9.56 -4.31
CA GLY A 469 -22.82 -10.91 -4.15
C GLY A 469 -21.60 -11.17 -5.03
N THR A 470 -21.40 -12.45 -5.39
CA THR A 470 -20.29 -12.89 -6.25
C THR A 470 -20.69 -12.96 -7.73
N LEU A 471 -19.73 -12.71 -8.61
CA LEU A 471 -19.85 -12.98 -10.05
C LEU A 471 -19.04 -14.24 -10.39
N SER A 472 -19.73 -15.28 -10.86
CA SER A 472 -19.09 -16.51 -11.34
C SER A 472 -19.21 -16.62 -12.85
N LEU A 473 -18.07 -16.59 -13.55
CA LEU A 473 -17.95 -16.67 -15.01
C LEU A 473 -17.49 -18.09 -15.43
N PRO A 474 -18.09 -18.69 -16.47
CA PRO A 474 -17.80 -20.06 -16.84
C PRO A 474 -16.50 -20.18 -17.63
N SER A 475 -15.90 -21.36 -17.59
CA SER A 475 -14.67 -21.68 -18.32
C SER A 475 -14.81 -21.60 -19.84
N THR A 476 -16.05 -21.71 -20.35
CA THR A 476 -16.38 -21.63 -21.78
C THR A 476 -16.54 -20.22 -22.33
N LEU A 477 -16.50 -19.19 -21.47
CA LEU A 477 -16.75 -17.80 -21.88
C LEU A 477 -15.61 -17.27 -22.76
N GLU A 478 -15.96 -16.75 -23.94
CA GLU A 478 -15.00 -16.16 -24.89
C GLU A 478 -15.18 -14.65 -25.06
N TYR A 479 -16.40 -14.13 -24.82
CA TYR A 479 -16.75 -12.74 -25.13
C TYR A 479 -17.59 -12.09 -24.02
N ILE A 480 -17.13 -10.93 -23.54
CA ILE A 480 -17.89 -10.00 -22.69
C ILE A 480 -18.12 -8.70 -23.45
N GLY A 481 -19.38 -8.42 -23.76
CA GLY A 481 -19.81 -7.29 -24.55
C GLY A 481 -19.61 -5.95 -23.86
N GLY A 482 -19.42 -4.93 -24.69
CA GLY A 482 -19.33 -3.54 -24.27
C GLY A 482 -19.81 -2.63 -25.39
N GLY A 483 -20.09 -1.36 -25.05
CA GLY A 483 -20.79 -0.46 -25.94
C GLY A 483 -19.95 0.72 -26.43
N GLY A 484 -20.09 1.05 -27.72
CA GLY A 484 -19.49 2.23 -28.36
C GLY A 484 -20.52 3.21 -28.93
N ALA A 485 -21.80 3.05 -28.59
CA ALA A 485 -22.91 3.93 -28.98
C ALA A 485 -23.49 4.61 -27.73
N VAL A 486 -24.14 5.77 -27.89
CA VAL A 486 -24.55 6.67 -26.79
C VAL A 486 -25.40 5.99 -25.69
N ASP A 487 -26.15 4.93 -26.03
CA ASP A 487 -27.07 4.24 -25.11
C ASP A 487 -26.67 2.79 -24.77
N ILE A 488 -25.49 2.33 -25.20
CA ILE A 488 -24.98 0.96 -24.95
C ILE A 488 -23.64 1.08 -24.21
N HIS A 489 -23.48 0.32 -23.15
CA HIS A 489 -22.30 0.30 -22.28
C HIS A 489 -21.81 -1.14 -22.02
N GLY A 490 -20.94 -1.30 -21.02
CA GLY A 490 -20.38 -2.57 -20.58
C GLY A 490 -21.41 -3.56 -20.07
N ALA A 491 -21.18 -4.85 -20.30
CA ALA A 491 -22.03 -5.93 -19.81
C ALA A 491 -22.26 -5.88 -18.29
N PHE A 492 -21.25 -5.50 -17.49
CA PHE A 492 -21.32 -5.42 -16.03
C PHE A 492 -21.00 -4.02 -15.49
N ASN A 493 -21.24 -2.97 -16.27
CA ASN A 493 -20.99 -1.61 -15.83
C ASN A 493 -21.91 -1.25 -14.63
N ASP A 494 -21.32 -0.74 -13.56
CA ASP A 494 -22.03 -0.29 -12.33
C ASP A 494 -22.94 -1.37 -11.71
N CYS A 495 -22.43 -2.60 -11.56
CA CYS A 495 -23.14 -3.73 -10.90
C CYS A 495 -22.83 -3.86 -9.40
N HIS A 496 -21.74 -3.29 -8.90
CA HIS A 496 -21.33 -3.31 -7.49
C HIS A 496 -21.18 -4.70 -6.85
N PHE A 497 -20.78 -5.72 -7.63
CA PHE A 497 -20.36 -7.02 -7.10
C PHE A 497 -19.23 -6.86 -6.08
N ASN A 498 -19.29 -7.63 -4.99
CA ASN A 498 -18.28 -7.62 -3.94
C ASN A 498 -17.55 -8.97 -3.89
N CYS A 499 -16.57 -9.15 -4.77
CA CYS A 499 -15.84 -10.40 -4.90
C CYS A 499 -14.47 -10.21 -5.56
N GLU A 500 -13.62 -11.23 -5.43
CA GLU A 500 -12.41 -11.33 -6.25
C GLU A 500 -12.80 -11.52 -7.73
N LEU A 501 -12.36 -10.61 -8.61
CA LEU A 501 -12.68 -10.68 -10.04
C LEU A 501 -11.86 -11.76 -10.74
N LYS A 502 -12.49 -12.90 -11.05
CA LYS A 502 -11.86 -14.04 -11.74
C LYS A 502 -12.28 -14.09 -13.20
N LEU A 503 -11.34 -13.78 -14.10
CA LEU A 503 -11.55 -13.88 -15.55
C LEU A 503 -11.21 -15.29 -16.06
N PRO A 504 -12.06 -15.92 -16.90
CA PRO A 504 -11.82 -17.28 -17.38
C PRO A 504 -10.74 -17.33 -18.47
N ASN A 505 -9.98 -18.43 -18.50
CA ASN A 505 -8.80 -18.59 -19.38
C ASN A 505 -9.10 -18.59 -20.89
N ASN A 506 -10.35 -18.87 -21.31
CA ASN A 506 -10.74 -18.86 -22.72
C ASN A 506 -11.25 -17.51 -23.22
N LEU A 507 -11.29 -16.49 -22.35
CA LEU A 507 -11.76 -15.17 -22.69
C LEU A 507 -10.83 -14.51 -23.72
N LYS A 508 -11.39 -14.07 -24.85
CA LYS A 508 -10.69 -13.40 -25.95
C LYS A 508 -11.00 -11.92 -26.02
N TYR A 509 -12.17 -11.51 -25.53
CA TYR A 509 -12.67 -10.15 -25.71
C TYR A 509 -13.33 -9.59 -24.45
N ILE A 510 -12.87 -8.41 -24.03
CA ILE A 510 -13.50 -7.57 -23.00
C ILE A 510 -13.87 -6.24 -23.64
N GLY A 511 -15.16 -5.96 -23.76
CA GLY A 511 -15.67 -4.77 -24.43
C GLY A 511 -15.53 -3.47 -23.63
N HIS A 512 -15.86 -2.37 -24.30
CA HIS A 512 -15.88 -1.03 -23.69
C HIS A 512 -16.76 -0.98 -22.44
N ASN A 513 -16.27 -0.33 -21.38
CA ASN A 513 -16.93 -0.20 -20.09
C ASN A 513 -17.29 -1.51 -19.39
N ALA A 514 -16.84 -2.69 -19.85
CA ALA A 514 -17.33 -4.00 -19.42
C ALA A 514 -17.47 -4.15 -17.88
N PHE A 515 -16.49 -3.64 -17.13
CA PHE A 515 -16.43 -3.64 -15.67
C PHE A 515 -16.29 -2.23 -15.08
N ALA A 516 -16.55 -1.17 -15.84
CA ALA A 516 -16.42 0.22 -15.38
C ALA A 516 -17.32 0.50 -14.16
N GLY A 517 -16.83 1.31 -13.22
CA GLY A 517 -17.59 1.80 -12.07
C GLY A 517 -17.83 0.77 -10.96
N ASN A 518 -17.20 -0.42 -11.04
CA ASN A 518 -17.32 -1.43 -10.00
C ASN A 518 -16.19 -1.32 -8.98
N ASP A 519 -16.45 -0.64 -7.87
CA ASP A 519 -15.55 -0.50 -6.74
C ASP A 519 -15.52 -1.75 -5.84
N GLY A 520 -16.52 -2.62 -5.88
CA GLY A 520 -16.56 -3.83 -5.06
C GLY A 520 -15.64 -4.97 -5.51
N TYR A 521 -15.07 -4.94 -6.72
CA TYR A 521 -14.09 -5.95 -7.14
C TYR A 521 -12.76 -5.75 -6.43
N TYR A 522 -12.25 -6.79 -5.78
CA TYR A 522 -10.97 -6.77 -5.06
C TYR A 522 -10.00 -7.86 -5.53
N GLY A 523 -8.78 -7.84 -5.01
CA GLY A 523 -7.73 -8.80 -5.31
C GLY A 523 -6.89 -8.44 -6.54
N ASN A 524 -6.04 -9.39 -6.96
CA ASN A 524 -5.12 -9.18 -8.07
C ASN A 524 -5.83 -9.39 -9.41
N LEU A 525 -5.76 -8.41 -10.31
CA LEU A 525 -6.32 -8.53 -11.65
C LEU A 525 -5.40 -9.38 -12.54
N VAL A 526 -5.81 -10.60 -12.85
CA VAL A 526 -5.10 -11.49 -13.78
C VAL A 526 -5.84 -11.51 -15.12
N LEU A 527 -5.18 -10.96 -16.15
CA LEU A 527 -5.70 -10.99 -17.53
C LEU A 527 -5.42 -12.36 -18.19
N PRO A 528 -6.42 -12.99 -18.85
CA PRO A 528 -6.22 -14.26 -19.54
C PRO A 528 -5.23 -14.18 -20.70
N GLU A 529 -4.39 -15.21 -20.89
CA GLU A 529 -3.36 -15.23 -21.95
C GLU A 529 -3.92 -15.26 -23.38
N LYS A 530 -5.17 -15.72 -23.56
CA LYS A 530 -5.85 -15.74 -24.87
C LYS A 530 -6.57 -14.43 -25.20
N LEU A 531 -6.47 -13.43 -24.34
CA LEU A 531 -7.15 -12.16 -24.53
C LEU A 531 -6.52 -11.41 -25.72
N GLU A 532 -7.36 -10.96 -26.65
CA GLU A 532 -6.99 -10.26 -27.87
C GLU A 532 -7.40 -8.78 -27.83
N PHE A 533 -8.38 -8.43 -27.00
CA PHE A 533 -8.93 -7.08 -26.94
C PHE A 533 -9.42 -6.68 -25.55
N ILE A 534 -9.11 -5.44 -25.17
CA ILE A 534 -9.62 -4.74 -23.99
C ILE A 534 -10.17 -3.39 -24.46
N GLY A 535 -11.45 -3.13 -24.26
CA GLY A 535 -12.12 -1.92 -24.72
C GLY A 535 -11.83 -0.69 -23.87
N ASP A 536 -12.27 0.46 -24.38
CA ASP A 536 -12.17 1.73 -23.65
C ASP A 536 -12.90 1.65 -22.32
N PHE A 537 -12.33 2.25 -21.27
CA PHE A 537 -12.89 2.24 -19.91
C PHE A 537 -13.18 0.84 -19.33
N ALA A 538 -12.66 -0.26 -19.91
CA ALA A 538 -13.06 -1.63 -19.53
C ALA A 538 -13.02 -1.90 -18.02
N PHE A 539 -12.02 -1.37 -17.31
CA PHE A 539 -11.84 -1.50 -15.86
C PHE A 539 -11.81 -0.14 -15.14
N ALA A 540 -12.28 0.94 -15.79
CA ALA A 540 -12.20 2.27 -15.21
C ALA A 540 -12.90 2.36 -13.84
N LYS A 541 -12.25 3.00 -12.87
CA LYS A 541 -12.74 3.20 -11.49
C LYS A 541 -12.93 1.91 -10.68
N ALA A 542 -12.27 0.81 -11.06
CA ALA A 542 -12.16 -0.38 -10.21
C ALA A 542 -11.11 -0.16 -9.11
N THR A 543 -11.46 0.66 -8.11
CA THR A 543 -10.51 1.22 -7.13
C THR A 543 -9.96 0.21 -6.12
N ASN A 544 -10.62 -0.93 -5.93
CA ASN A 544 -10.22 -1.96 -4.97
C ASN A 544 -9.44 -3.13 -5.60
N LEU A 545 -9.27 -3.14 -6.93
CA LEU A 545 -8.30 -4.03 -7.58
C LEU A 545 -6.89 -3.62 -7.16
N SER A 546 -5.97 -4.59 -7.03
CA SER A 546 -4.61 -4.32 -6.55
C SER A 546 -3.58 -5.21 -7.24
N GLY A 547 -2.31 -5.06 -6.87
CA GLY A 547 -1.23 -5.93 -7.36
C GLY A 547 -0.63 -5.52 -8.71
N ASP A 548 0.17 -6.43 -9.26
CA ASP A 548 0.85 -6.28 -10.55
C ASP A 548 -0.13 -6.43 -11.72
N LEU A 549 0.14 -5.74 -12.83
CA LEU A 549 -0.61 -5.88 -14.07
C LEU A 549 0.31 -6.37 -15.20
N ARG A 550 -0.05 -7.50 -15.81
CA ARG A 550 0.61 -8.04 -17.00
C ARG A 550 -0.35 -8.00 -18.18
N ILE A 551 0.03 -7.30 -19.23
CA ILE A 551 -0.73 -7.28 -20.49
C ILE A 551 -0.42 -8.57 -21.28
N PRO A 552 -1.43 -9.34 -21.71
CA PRO A 552 -1.23 -10.61 -22.42
C PRO A 552 -0.87 -10.39 -23.89
N GLN A 553 -0.12 -11.33 -24.48
CA GLN A 553 0.52 -11.20 -25.80
C GLN A 553 -0.43 -10.88 -26.97
N GLY A 554 -1.71 -11.28 -26.86
CA GLY A 554 -2.72 -11.01 -27.88
C GLY A 554 -3.19 -9.55 -27.93
N VAL A 555 -2.97 -8.77 -26.86
CA VAL A 555 -3.41 -7.37 -26.75
C VAL A 555 -2.31 -6.45 -27.27
N THR A 556 -2.40 -6.08 -28.56
CA THR A 556 -1.38 -5.25 -29.23
C THR A 556 -1.62 -3.74 -29.11
N SER A 557 -2.75 -3.32 -28.53
CA SER A 557 -3.06 -1.90 -28.26
C SER A 557 -3.86 -1.79 -26.97
N ILE A 558 -3.50 -0.82 -26.12
CA ILE A 558 -4.18 -0.55 -24.85
C ILE A 558 -5.15 0.62 -25.06
N SER A 559 -6.44 0.33 -24.94
CA SER A 559 -7.54 1.25 -25.27
C SER A 559 -7.67 2.43 -24.31
N GLN A 560 -8.46 3.44 -24.72
CA GLN A 560 -8.58 4.69 -23.99
C GLN A 560 -9.16 4.46 -22.59
N TYR A 561 -8.52 5.00 -21.57
CA TYR A 561 -8.99 4.92 -20.19
C TYR A 561 -9.23 3.50 -19.65
N ALA A 562 -8.69 2.46 -20.31
CA ALA A 562 -9.00 1.05 -20.01
C ALA A 562 -8.78 0.70 -18.52
N PHE A 563 -7.76 1.28 -17.90
CA PHE A 563 -7.39 1.13 -16.49
C PHE A 563 -7.31 2.50 -15.79
N GLN A 564 -8.19 3.44 -16.13
CA GLN A 564 -8.23 4.73 -15.46
C GLN A 564 -8.72 4.60 -14.00
N ASN A 565 -8.06 5.25 -13.05
CA ASN A 565 -8.42 5.33 -11.62
C ASN A 565 -8.68 3.94 -11.00
N THR A 566 -7.84 2.95 -11.32
CA THR A 566 -7.87 1.64 -10.66
C THR A 566 -7.00 1.65 -9.41
N GLY A 567 -7.17 0.68 -8.51
CA GLY A 567 -6.32 0.52 -7.32
C GLY A 567 -4.99 -0.22 -7.59
N LEU A 568 -4.67 -0.50 -8.85
CA LEU A 568 -3.48 -1.27 -9.23
C LEU A 568 -2.21 -0.57 -8.76
N ASN A 569 -1.57 -1.16 -7.75
CA ASN A 569 -0.48 -0.55 -6.97
C ASN A 569 0.83 -1.33 -7.06
N GLY A 570 0.92 -2.31 -7.96
CA GLY A 570 2.10 -3.10 -8.28
C GLY A 570 2.86 -2.58 -9.50
N THR A 571 3.62 -3.47 -10.12
CA THR A 571 4.40 -3.24 -11.34
C THR A 571 3.58 -3.45 -12.60
N LEU A 572 3.93 -2.75 -13.68
CA LEU A 572 3.32 -2.89 -14.99
C LEU A 572 4.25 -3.65 -15.94
N GLN A 573 3.77 -4.76 -16.52
CA GLN A 573 4.50 -5.55 -17.52
C GLN A 573 3.84 -5.39 -18.89
N LEU A 574 4.58 -4.75 -19.80
CA LEU A 574 4.22 -4.52 -21.20
C LEU A 574 5.10 -5.40 -22.09
N HIS A 575 4.52 -6.07 -23.10
CA HIS A 575 5.29 -6.84 -24.08
C HIS A 575 5.59 -6.03 -25.34
N ASP A 576 6.65 -6.41 -26.05
CA ASP A 576 7.12 -5.69 -27.26
C ASP A 576 6.08 -5.61 -28.39
N GLY A 577 5.15 -6.57 -28.48
CA GLY A 577 4.08 -6.55 -29.49
C GLY A 577 3.02 -5.44 -29.33
N ILE A 578 3.13 -4.56 -28.32
CA ILE A 578 2.21 -3.44 -28.11
C ILE A 578 2.67 -2.25 -28.95
N THR A 579 1.84 -1.83 -29.92
CA THR A 579 2.14 -0.71 -30.82
C THR A 579 1.48 0.59 -30.41
N GLY A 580 0.50 0.56 -29.51
CA GLY A 580 -0.22 1.75 -29.06
C GLY A 580 -0.72 1.69 -27.62
N ILE A 581 -0.50 2.78 -26.89
CA ILE A 581 -1.07 3.05 -25.57
C ILE A 581 -1.90 4.32 -25.70
N GLN A 582 -3.22 4.18 -25.66
CA GLN A 582 -4.15 5.27 -25.99
C GLN A 582 -4.36 6.25 -24.82
N THR A 583 -5.13 7.31 -25.08
CA THR A 583 -5.42 8.38 -24.12
C THR A 583 -5.89 7.85 -22.77
N GLY A 584 -5.23 8.27 -21.69
CA GLY A 584 -5.61 7.99 -20.31
C GLY A 584 -5.60 6.52 -19.90
N ALA A 585 -4.97 5.63 -20.69
CA ALA A 585 -5.00 4.18 -20.49
C ALA A 585 -4.77 3.74 -19.04
N PHE A 586 -3.86 4.40 -18.32
CA PHE A 586 -3.53 4.15 -16.92
C PHE A 586 -3.65 5.41 -16.02
N GLU A 587 -4.36 6.43 -16.47
CA GLU A 587 -4.50 7.69 -15.72
C GLU A 587 -5.02 7.46 -14.29
N GLY A 588 -4.32 7.99 -13.30
CA GLY A 588 -4.71 7.94 -11.88
C GLY A 588 -4.59 6.56 -11.23
N SER A 589 -3.98 5.58 -11.90
CA SER A 589 -3.70 4.27 -11.31
C SER A 589 -2.33 4.29 -10.60
N PRO A 590 -2.22 3.89 -9.32
CA PRO A 590 -1.01 4.03 -8.51
C PRO A 590 0.07 2.97 -8.83
N LEU A 591 0.21 2.60 -10.11
CA LEU A 591 1.23 1.68 -10.60
C LEU A 591 2.62 2.25 -10.30
N LYS A 592 3.53 1.38 -9.87
CA LYS A 592 4.86 1.77 -9.35
C LYS A 592 5.97 0.89 -9.91
N GLY A 593 7.21 1.25 -9.58
CA GLY A 593 8.40 0.56 -10.05
C GLY A 593 8.94 1.17 -11.36
N GLU A 594 9.83 0.47 -12.03
CA GLU A 594 10.41 0.92 -13.30
C GLU A 594 9.40 0.76 -14.43
N LEU A 595 9.21 1.82 -15.22
CA LEU A 595 8.37 1.80 -16.42
C LEU A 595 9.21 1.39 -17.63
N VAL A 596 9.00 0.17 -18.12
CA VAL A 596 9.61 -0.33 -19.36
C VAL A 596 8.59 -0.22 -20.49
N LEU A 597 8.83 0.70 -21.42
CA LEU A 597 7.98 0.86 -22.60
C LEU A 597 8.31 -0.19 -23.67
N PRO A 598 7.31 -0.69 -24.44
CA PRO A 598 7.52 -1.61 -25.55
C PRO A 598 8.44 -0.99 -26.62
N LYS A 599 9.35 -1.78 -27.18
CA LYS A 599 10.30 -1.28 -28.20
C LYS A 599 9.63 -0.85 -29.51
N ASP A 600 8.53 -1.51 -29.89
CA ASP A 600 7.80 -1.29 -31.14
C ASP A 600 6.61 -0.30 -30.97
N LEU A 601 6.61 0.45 -29.86
CA LEU A 601 5.54 1.41 -29.53
C LEU A 601 5.60 2.64 -30.44
N THR A 602 4.58 2.85 -31.27
CA THR A 602 4.49 3.99 -32.19
C THR A 602 3.56 5.10 -31.70
N THR A 603 2.64 4.79 -30.78
CA THR A 603 1.60 5.73 -30.32
C THR A 603 1.52 5.78 -28.80
N LEU A 604 1.70 6.98 -28.23
CA LEU A 604 1.51 7.27 -26.82
C LEU A 604 0.51 8.43 -26.65
N GLY A 605 -0.70 8.10 -26.19
CA GLY A 605 -1.81 9.02 -26.05
C GLY A 605 -1.66 10.01 -24.89
N ALA A 606 -2.52 11.04 -24.90
CA ALA A 606 -2.56 12.02 -23.83
C ALA A 606 -2.91 11.38 -22.49
N ASN A 607 -2.29 11.82 -21.39
CA ASN A 607 -2.49 11.32 -20.03
C ASN A 607 -2.28 9.81 -19.85
N ALA A 608 -1.64 9.11 -20.79
CA ALA A 608 -1.51 7.65 -20.77
C ALA A 608 -1.03 7.08 -19.42
N PHE A 609 -0.09 7.75 -18.76
CA PHE A 609 0.43 7.43 -17.43
C PHE A 609 0.31 8.61 -16.45
N PHE A 610 -0.66 9.50 -16.65
CA PHE A 610 -0.87 10.66 -15.78
C PHE A 610 -1.14 10.19 -14.34
N GLY A 611 -0.43 10.74 -13.35
CA GLY A 611 -0.67 10.48 -11.93
C GLY A 611 -0.35 9.05 -11.47
N CYS A 612 0.46 8.30 -12.22
CA CYS A 612 1.07 7.05 -11.76
C CYS A 612 2.24 7.33 -10.77
N ASP A 613 2.77 6.29 -10.12
CA ASP A 613 3.90 6.36 -9.16
C ASP A 613 5.17 5.66 -9.71
N PHE A 614 5.40 5.76 -11.03
CA PHE A 614 6.58 5.15 -11.66
C PHE A 614 7.87 5.83 -11.20
N SER A 615 8.93 5.02 -11.09
CA SER A 615 10.25 5.40 -10.59
C SER A 615 11.37 4.91 -11.52
N GLY A 616 12.60 5.35 -11.29
CA GLY A 616 13.75 4.94 -12.09
C GLY A 616 13.88 5.74 -13.38
N THR A 617 14.76 5.29 -14.28
CA THR A 617 15.07 5.99 -15.53
C THR A 617 14.03 5.67 -16.61
N LEU A 618 13.45 6.70 -17.21
CA LEU A 618 12.54 6.52 -18.35
C LEU A 618 13.33 6.37 -19.65
N LYS A 619 13.12 5.24 -20.35
CA LYS A 619 13.64 5.03 -21.71
C LYS A 619 12.50 5.09 -22.71
N LEU A 620 12.60 6.03 -23.65
CA LEU A 620 11.64 6.18 -24.73
C LEU A 620 12.00 5.24 -25.90
N PRO A 621 11.00 4.62 -26.56
CA PRO A 621 11.25 3.79 -27.73
C PRO A 621 11.61 4.64 -28.95
N ASN A 622 12.47 4.12 -29.83
CA ASN A 622 13.05 4.88 -30.94
C ASN A 622 12.02 5.34 -31.99
N ASP A 623 10.95 4.59 -32.19
CA ASP A 623 9.97 4.84 -33.27
C ASP A 623 8.73 5.62 -32.81
N ILE A 624 8.77 6.24 -31.61
CA ILE A 624 7.65 7.03 -31.10
C ILE A 624 7.56 8.38 -31.84
N ALA A 625 6.47 8.59 -32.58
CA ALA A 625 6.31 9.80 -33.40
C ALA A 625 5.90 11.05 -32.61
N SER A 626 5.26 10.87 -31.45
CA SER A 626 4.77 11.97 -30.60
C SER A 626 4.55 11.53 -29.16
N ILE A 627 4.78 12.44 -28.21
CA ILE A 627 4.39 12.27 -26.81
C ILE A 627 3.12 13.09 -26.56
N GLY A 628 2.02 12.41 -26.21
CA GLY A 628 0.74 13.05 -25.94
C GLY A 628 0.76 14.00 -24.74
N ASN A 629 -0.20 14.93 -24.70
CA ASN A 629 -0.34 15.88 -23.59
C ASN A 629 -0.46 15.17 -22.25
N GLY A 630 0.28 15.59 -21.23
CA GLY A 630 0.23 15.00 -19.89
C GLY A 630 0.64 13.53 -19.79
N ALA A 631 1.24 12.93 -20.83
CA ALA A 631 1.47 11.48 -20.92
C ALA A 631 2.18 10.89 -19.70
N PHE A 632 3.15 11.61 -19.11
CA PHE A 632 3.90 11.20 -17.92
C PHE A 632 3.69 12.16 -16.73
N ALA A 633 2.75 13.09 -16.81
CA ALA A 633 2.60 14.11 -15.77
C ALA A 633 2.28 13.48 -14.39
N GLY A 634 2.80 14.07 -13.32
CA GLY A 634 2.60 13.60 -11.95
C GLY A 634 3.47 12.40 -11.53
N ASN A 635 4.28 11.82 -12.42
CA ASN A 635 5.23 10.77 -12.07
C ASN A 635 6.48 11.36 -11.41
N TRP A 636 6.32 11.82 -10.17
CA TRP A 636 7.32 12.60 -9.43
C TRP A 636 8.62 11.83 -9.10
N ARG A 637 8.63 10.50 -9.22
CA ARG A 637 9.79 9.61 -8.94
C ARG A 637 10.58 9.18 -10.17
N LEU A 638 10.12 9.52 -11.39
CA LEU A 638 10.94 9.34 -12.59
C LEU A 638 12.18 10.22 -12.46
N MET A 639 13.34 9.61 -12.68
CA MET A 639 14.64 10.23 -12.42
C MET A 639 15.63 10.01 -13.57
N GLY A 640 16.81 10.61 -13.45
CA GLY A 640 17.86 10.54 -14.46
C GLY A 640 17.60 11.44 -15.66
N VAL A 641 18.38 11.20 -16.72
CA VAL A 641 18.32 11.97 -17.97
C VAL A 641 17.35 11.31 -18.94
N VAL A 642 16.40 12.09 -19.47
CA VAL A 642 15.50 11.64 -20.54
C VAL A 642 16.14 11.94 -21.89
N GLU A 643 16.47 10.88 -22.63
CA GLU A 643 16.89 10.99 -24.03
C GLU A 643 15.67 10.85 -24.94
N PHE A 644 15.36 11.92 -25.67
CA PHE A 644 14.29 11.91 -26.65
C PHE A 644 14.78 11.28 -27.95
N PRO A 645 14.00 10.38 -28.58
CA PRO A 645 14.43 9.61 -29.75
C PRO A 645 14.46 10.46 -31.01
N ASP A 646 15.36 10.11 -31.91
CA ASP A 646 15.48 10.74 -33.23
C ASP A 646 14.18 10.58 -34.03
N GLY A 647 13.72 11.66 -34.66
CA GLY A 647 12.46 11.69 -35.43
C GLY A 647 11.24 12.14 -34.63
N LEU A 648 11.32 12.22 -33.28
CA LEU A 648 10.28 12.85 -32.47
C LEU A 648 10.20 14.35 -32.80
N GLN A 649 9.01 14.83 -33.15
CA GLN A 649 8.81 16.23 -33.60
C GLN A 649 8.24 17.15 -32.52
N THR A 650 7.45 16.63 -31.59
CA THR A 650 6.69 17.44 -30.62
C THR A 650 6.62 16.78 -29.24
N ILE A 651 6.83 17.59 -28.21
CA ILE A 651 6.55 17.27 -26.81
C ILE A 651 5.25 17.97 -26.41
N GLY A 652 4.22 17.18 -26.09
CA GLY A 652 2.86 17.68 -25.80
C GLY A 652 2.74 18.54 -24.54
N SER A 653 1.64 19.29 -24.43
CA SER A 653 1.38 20.13 -23.25
C SER A 653 1.37 19.30 -21.97
N ASP A 654 1.96 19.80 -20.89
CA ASP A 654 2.06 19.11 -19.61
C ASP A 654 2.74 17.72 -19.64
N ALA A 655 3.36 17.29 -20.75
CA ALA A 655 3.81 15.91 -20.96
C ALA A 655 4.60 15.30 -19.78
N PHE A 656 5.47 16.09 -19.15
CA PHE A 656 6.28 15.73 -17.98
C PHE A 656 6.01 16.65 -16.77
N SER A 657 4.89 17.37 -16.75
CA SER A 657 4.52 18.28 -15.64
C SER A 657 4.58 17.54 -14.29
N ASN A 658 5.18 18.15 -13.27
CA ASN A 658 5.41 17.56 -11.95
C ASN A 658 6.30 16.30 -11.91
N CYS A 659 7.08 16.00 -12.95
CA CYS A 659 8.15 14.98 -12.88
C CYS A 659 9.37 15.54 -12.13
N ARG A 660 9.21 15.75 -10.82
CA ARG A 660 10.11 16.55 -9.97
C ARG A 660 11.52 15.99 -9.84
N SER A 661 11.73 14.70 -10.09
CA SER A 661 13.03 14.02 -9.93
C SER A 661 13.81 13.84 -11.23
N LEU A 662 13.30 14.29 -12.39
CA LEU A 662 14.06 14.23 -13.66
C LEU A 662 15.29 15.12 -13.55
N GLU A 663 16.46 14.59 -13.90
CA GLU A 663 17.76 15.24 -13.68
C GLU A 663 18.25 16.01 -14.91
N GLY A 664 17.89 15.57 -16.12
CA GLY A 664 18.27 16.26 -17.33
C GLY A 664 17.52 15.81 -18.59
N LEU A 665 17.73 16.55 -19.68
CA LEU A 665 17.10 16.30 -20.98
C LEU A 665 18.14 16.27 -22.09
N ILE A 666 18.05 15.31 -23.00
CA ILE A 666 18.77 15.30 -24.28
C ILE A 666 17.73 15.43 -25.39
N ILE A 667 17.73 16.60 -26.03
CA ILE A 667 16.77 16.99 -27.08
C ILE A 667 17.44 16.79 -28.45
N PRO A 668 16.94 15.86 -29.29
CA PRO A 668 17.52 15.57 -30.60
C PRO A 668 17.22 16.69 -31.60
N GLU A 669 17.87 16.64 -32.76
CA GLU A 669 17.75 17.64 -33.81
C GLU A 669 16.33 17.75 -34.41
N SER A 670 15.53 16.68 -34.30
CA SER A 670 14.20 16.58 -34.93
C SER A 670 13.08 17.32 -34.19
N ILE A 671 13.31 17.77 -32.95
CA ILE A 671 12.26 18.38 -32.13
C ILE A 671 11.98 19.79 -32.64
N GLU A 672 10.74 20.03 -33.09
CA GLU A 672 10.31 21.33 -33.60
C GLU A 672 9.56 22.15 -32.54
N ASN A 673 8.78 21.49 -31.67
CA ASN A 673 7.88 22.15 -30.72
C ASN A 673 7.90 21.52 -29.32
N ILE A 674 8.03 22.37 -28.31
CA ILE A 674 7.82 22.07 -26.89
C ILE A 674 6.60 22.88 -26.42
N GLN A 675 5.51 22.18 -26.13
CA GLN A 675 4.22 22.79 -25.82
C GLN A 675 4.10 23.26 -24.36
N SER A 676 3.03 24.00 -24.06
CA SER A 676 2.84 24.68 -22.78
C SER A 676 2.94 23.74 -21.59
N ASN A 677 3.64 24.19 -20.54
CA ASN A 677 3.85 23.42 -19.30
C ASN A 677 4.53 22.05 -19.46
N ALA A 678 5.12 21.71 -20.62
CA ALA A 678 5.68 20.37 -20.88
C ALA A 678 6.58 19.84 -19.76
N PHE A 679 7.39 20.70 -19.14
CA PHE A 679 8.26 20.42 -17.99
C PHE A 679 7.96 21.34 -16.79
N ASN A 680 6.68 21.72 -16.61
CA ASN A 680 6.26 22.54 -15.48
C ASN A 680 6.54 21.83 -14.14
N GLU A 681 7.09 22.55 -13.17
CA GLU A 681 7.48 22.03 -11.84
C GLU A 681 8.45 20.83 -11.88
N CYS A 682 9.26 20.71 -12.93
CA CYS A 682 10.35 19.73 -13.02
C CYS A 682 11.62 20.24 -12.31
N TYR A 683 11.55 20.39 -10.99
CA TYR A 683 12.60 21.04 -10.19
C TYR A 683 13.98 20.39 -10.26
N GLY A 684 14.03 19.07 -10.54
CA GLY A 684 15.28 18.32 -10.60
C GLY A 684 16.14 18.57 -11.84
N ILE A 685 15.59 19.20 -12.89
CA ILE A 685 16.31 19.35 -14.17
C ILE A 685 17.49 20.31 -13.96
N GLY A 686 18.69 19.75 -14.00
CA GLY A 686 19.96 20.44 -13.86
C GLY A 686 20.87 20.34 -15.09
N SER A 687 20.41 19.72 -16.17
CA SER A 687 21.13 19.64 -17.44
C SER A 687 20.14 19.59 -18.62
N ILE A 688 20.41 20.37 -19.66
CA ILE A 688 19.72 20.26 -20.94
C ILE A 688 20.77 20.33 -22.04
N VAL A 689 20.80 19.32 -22.88
CA VAL A 689 21.61 19.25 -24.10
C VAL A 689 20.67 19.27 -25.29
N CYS A 690 20.82 20.25 -26.17
CA CYS A 690 20.14 20.28 -27.46
C CYS A 690 21.14 19.89 -28.55
N LYS A 691 20.79 18.92 -29.39
CA LYS A 691 21.64 18.49 -30.52
C LYS A 691 21.39 19.32 -31.79
N GLY A 692 20.23 19.95 -31.93
CA GLY A 692 19.83 20.69 -33.13
C GLY A 692 20.51 22.05 -33.29
N GLU A 693 20.85 22.42 -34.53
CA GLU A 693 21.37 23.76 -34.84
C GLU A 693 20.28 24.85 -34.79
N VAL A 694 19.01 24.45 -34.90
CA VAL A 694 17.85 25.35 -34.87
C VAL A 694 17.09 25.14 -33.56
N PRO A 695 16.92 26.19 -32.72
CA PRO A 695 16.19 26.07 -31.46
C PRO A 695 14.72 25.65 -31.67
N PRO A 696 14.22 24.63 -30.96
CA PRO A 696 12.80 24.27 -30.98
C PRO A 696 11.92 25.44 -30.49
N ARG A 697 10.69 25.54 -30.99
CA ARG A 697 9.72 26.53 -30.48
C ARG A 697 9.24 26.13 -29.10
N VAL A 698 9.42 27.00 -28.11
CA VAL A 698 8.99 26.80 -26.73
C VAL A 698 7.75 27.64 -26.43
N SER A 699 6.70 27.01 -25.92
CA SER A 699 5.45 27.67 -25.53
C SER A 699 5.48 28.18 -24.09
N ASP A 700 4.47 28.95 -23.68
CA ASP A 700 4.39 29.53 -22.34
C ASP A 700 4.57 28.49 -21.22
N ASN A 701 5.37 28.84 -20.21
CA ASN A 701 5.62 28.04 -19.00
C ASN A 701 6.18 26.62 -19.24
N SER A 702 6.66 26.29 -20.44
CA SER A 702 7.19 24.95 -20.77
C SER A 702 8.27 24.48 -19.79
N PHE A 703 9.09 25.39 -19.28
CA PHE A 703 10.15 25.13 -18.29
C PHE A 703 9.91 25.90 -16.97
N ASN A 704 8.66 26.22 -16.64
CA ASN A 704 8.36 26.87 -15.36
C ASN A 704 8.73 25.93 -14.20
N GLY A 705 9.41 26.45 -13.17
CA GLY A 705 10.00 25.64 -12.10
C GLY A 705 11.38 25.04 -12.41
N VAL A 706 11.86 25.05 -13.66
CA VAL A 706 13.25 24.68 -13.98
C VAL A 706 14.17 25.85 -13.67
N ALA A 707 15.28 25.60 -12.96
CA ALA A 707 16.23 26.62 -12.53
C ALA A 707 17.20 27.00 -13.67
N LYS A 708 16.71 27.77 -14.65
CA LYS A 708 17.43 28.13 -15.90
C LYS A 708 18.75 28.90 -15.71
N ASP A 709 19.05 29.39 -14.51
CA ASP A 709 20.29 30.05 -14.13
C ASP A 709 21.29 29.11 -13.42
N ASN A 710 20.84 27.97 -12.91
CA ASN A 710 21.64 27.03 -12.13
C ASN A 710 22.52 26.10 -12.96
N PHE A 711 22.27 25.96 -14.26
CA PHE A 711 23.13 25.16 -15.16
C PHE A 711 23.38 25.85 -16.51
N THR A 712 24.20 25.22 -17.33
CA THR A 712 24.49 25.66 -18.70
C THR A 712 23.63 24.85 -19.66
N LEU A 713 22.88 25.54 -20.53
CA LEU A 713 22.27 24.92 -21.69
C LEU A 713 23.37 24.64 -22.72
N GLU A 714 23.53 23.38 -23.08
CA GLU A 714 24.56 22.95 -24.04
C GLU A 714 23.93 22.77 -25.43
N VAL A 715 24.53 23.39 -26.46
CA VAL A 715 24.01 23.45 -27.83
C VAL A 715 25.16 23.30 -28.84
N PRO A 716 24.92 23.02 -30.13
CA PRO A 716 26.00 23.02 -31.12
C PRO A 716 26.71 24.37 -31.16
N GLU A 717 28.03 24.37 -31.32
CA GLU A 717 28.84 25.60 -31.29
C GLU A 717 28.36 26.64 -32.33
N SER A 718 27.98 26.17 -33.52
CA SER A 718 27.40 26.97 -34.60
C SER A 718 26.07 27.65 -34.23
N ALA A 719 25.37 27.14 -33.21
CA ALA A 719 23.99 27.51 -32.87
C ALA A 719 23.86 28.37 -31.60
N ILE A 720 24.94 28.63 -30.86
CA ILE A 720 24.92 29.41 -29.60
C ILE A 720 24.15 30.74 -29.77
N ALA A 721 24.47 31.50 -30.82
CA ALA A 721 23.84 32.80 -31.08
C ALA A 721 22.32 32.67 -31.38
N GLN A 722 21.89 31.57 -32.00
CA GLN A 722 20.48 31.33 -32.30
C GLN A 722 19.69 31.02 -31.02
N TYR A 723 20.23 30.16 -30.15
CA TYR A 723 19.62 29.84 -28.85
C TYR A 723 19.57 31.05 -27.91
N GLN A 724 20.60 31.91 -27.91
CA GLN A 724 20.60 33.17 -27.15
C GLN A 724 19.51 34.16 -27.59
N ALA A 725 19.06 34.09 -28.84
CA ALA A 725 18.03 34.98 -29.40
C ALA A 725 16.62 34.36 -29.37
N ALA A 726 16.50 33.04 -29.21
CA ALA A 726 15.22 32.34 -29.33
C ALA A 726 14.36 32.46 -28.06
N PRO A 727 13.06 32.83 -28.17
CA PRO A 727 12.16 32.92 -27.02
C PRO A 727 12.09 31.63 -26.21
N GLY A 728 12.12 31.74 -24.88
CA GLY A 728 12.15 30.61 -23.94
C GLY A 728 13.55 30.03 -23.72
N TRP A 729 14.39 29.98 -24.76
CA TRP A 729 15.80 29.57 -24.65
C TRP A 729 16.71 30.70 -24.18
N CYS A 730 16.43 31.94 -24.58
CA CYS A 730 17.14 33.13 -24.12
C CYS A 730 17.02 33.37 -22.60
N ASP A 731 16.08 32.70 -21.93
CA ASP A 731 15.92 32.74 -20.48
C ASP A 731 17.02 31.96 -19.74
N PHE A 732 17.72 31.06 -20.42
CA PHE A 732 18.86 30.33 -19.84
C PHE A 732 20.06 31.25 -19.75
N LYS A 733 20.56 31.45 -18.52
CA LYS A 733 21.62 32.43 -18.25
C LYS A 733 22.96 32.08 -18.89
N ARG A 734 23.21 30.78 -19.09
CA ARG A 734 24.44 30.24 -19.67
C ARG A 734 24.08 29.32 -20.83
N ILE A 735 24.60 29.66 -22.01
CA ILE A 735 24.47 28.86 -23.23
C ILE A 735 25.89 28.68 -23.79
N ALA A 736 26.33 27.44 -23.95
CA ALA A 736 27.69 27.10 -24.40
C ALA A 736 27.69 25.94 -25.41
N ALA A 737 28.79 25.81 -26.14
CA ALA A 737 29.01 24.69 -27.05
C ALA A 737 29.02 23.36 -26.29
N HIS A 738 28.28 22.37 -26.80
CA HIS A 738 28.37 20.99 -26.38
C HIS A 738 29.58 20.33 -27.05
N HIS A 739 30.50 19.81 -26.24
CA HIS A 739 31.64 19.00 -26.65
C HIS A 739 31.81 17.95 -25.56
N GLU A 740 31.72 16.66 -25.87
CA GLU A 740 31.78 15.61 -24.84
C GLU A 740 33.24 15.23 -24.59
N LEU A 741 33.94 16.04 -23.79
CA LEU A 741 35.14 15.63 -23.05
C LEU A 741 35.09 16.29 -21.68
N VAL A 742 34.83 15.50 -20.65
CA VAL A 742 34.64 16.00 -19.28
C VAL A 742 35.50 15.21 -18.31
N CYS A 743 36.28 15.91 -17.48
CA CYS A 743 37.02 15.33 -16.36
C CYS A 743 36.30 15.62 -15.05
N ARG A 744 36.01 14.59 -14.25
CA ARG A 744 35.35 14.72 -12.95
C ARG A 744 36.17 14.07 -11.84
N PRO A 745 36.57 14.80 -10.79
CA PRO A 745 36.45 16.25 -10.64
C PRO A 745 37.37 17.02 -11.60
N SER A 746 37.00 18.26 -11.92
CA SER A 746 37.79 19.18 -12.74
C SER A 746 38.78 20.02 -11.90
N THR A 747 38.89 19.74 -10.60
CA THR A 747 39.85 20.40 -9.71
C THR A 747 40.38 19.39 -8.70
N VAL A 748 41.69 19.45 -8.44
CA VAL A 748 42.38 18.66 -7.41
C VAL A 748 43.23 19.60 -6.57
N CYS A 749 43.23 19.38 -5.26
CA CYS A 749 44.07 20.15 -4.35
C CYS A 749 44.83 19.25 -3.38
N ALA A 750 45.97 19.72 -2.87
CA ALA A 750 46.80 19.00 -1.92
C ALA A 750 47.46 19.94 -0.91
N LEU A 751 47.80 19.40 0.27
CA LEU A 751 48.73 20.01 1.23
C LEU A 751 50.15 19.45 1.05
N ASN A 752 51.05 19.75 1.97
CA ASN A 752 52.49 19.43 1.87
C ASN A 752 52.83 17.94 1.67
N ASN A 753 52.03 17.01 2.19
CA ASN A 753 52.37 15.58 2.16
C ASN A 753 52.29 14.95 0.75
N GLY A 754 51.70 15.65 -0.22
CA GLY A 754 51.30 15.07 -1.51
C GLY A 754 49.94 14.37 -1.38
N HIS A 755 49.30 14.08 -2.52
CA HIS A 755 47.94 13.54 -2.56
C HIS A 755 47.75 12.67 -3.80
N THR A 756 46.97 11.59 -3.71
CA THR A 756 46.60 10.79 -4.89
C THR A 756 45.09 10.70 -4.98
N GLN A 757 44.55 10.96 -6.16
CA GLN A 757 43.12 11.01 -6.42
C GLN A 757 42.77 10.31 -7.74
N THR A 758 41.58 9.72 -7.82
CA THR A 758 41.02 9.20 -9.07
C THR A 758 40.11 10.25 -9.71
N LEU A 759 40.33 10.47 -11.00
CA LEU A 759 39.53 11.27 -11.92
C LEU A 759 38.74 10.32 -12.82
N VAL A 760 37.54 10.72 -13.24
CA VAL A 760 36.75 10.04 -14.26
C VAL A 760 36.69 10.95 -15.48
N LEU A 761 37.29 10.50 -16.57
CA LEU A 761 37.10 11.11 -17.89
C LEU A 761 35.94 10.44 -18.61
N ASP A 762 35.12 11.25 -19.27
CA ASP A 762 34.04 10.81 -20.14
C ASP A 762 34.17 11.56 -21.45
N ALA A 763 34.24 10.84 -22.57
CA ALA A 763 34.55 11.43 -23.86
C ALA A 763 33.83 10.73 -25.02
N GLU A 764 33.32 11.50 -25.99
CA GLU A 764 32.70 10.98 -27.22
C GLU A 764 33.70 10.26 -28.16
N GLY A 765 34.99 10.58 -28.01
CA GLY A 765 36.08 10.05 -28.83
C GLY A 765 37.29 9.56 -28.03
N GLU A 766 38.38 9.29 -28.75
CA GLU A 766 39.67 9.05 -28.10
C GLU A 766 40.22 10.36 -27.53
N TRP A 767 40.79 10.31 -26.34
CA TRP A 767 41.40 11.47 -25.69
C TRP A 767 42.85 11.18 -25.29
N GLU A 768 43.64 12.24 -25.11
CA GLU A 768 45.01 12.21 -24.62
C GLU A 768 45.31 13.35 -23.65
N VAL A 769 46.29 13.17 -22.76
CA VAL A 769 46.80 14.26 -21.90
C VAL A 769 47.72 15.15 -22.75
N GLU A 770 47.27 16.37 -23.03
CA GLU A 770 48.03 17.37 -23.79
C GLU A 770 49.15 17.99 -22.94
N SER A 771 48.87 18.28 -21.68
CA SER A 771 49.87 18.83 -20.76
C SER A 771 49.55 18.52 -19.29
N LYS A 772 50.59 18.55 -18.44
CA LYS A 772 50.47 18.42 -16.98
C LYS A 772 51.62 19.12 -16.27
N PRO A 773 51.50 19.49 -14.99
CA PRO A 773 52.64 19.98 -14.21
C PRO A 773 53.69 18.90 -13.96
N ASP A 774 54.97 19.27 -13.88
CA ASP A 774 56.09 18.32 -13.60
C ASP A 774 56.00 17.65 -12.23
N TRP A 775 55.25 18.26 -11.31
CA TRP A 775 55.02 17.77 -9.96
C TRP A 775 53.74 16.93 -9.81
N CYS A 776 53.09 16.59 -10.93
CA CYS A 776 51.96 15.67 -11.01
C CYS A 776 52.29 14.48 -11.92
N GLU A 777 51.85 13.28 -11.53
CA GLU A 777 51.88 12.07 -12.36
C GLU A 777 50.44 11.62 -12.67
N LEU A 778 50.19 11.12 -13.89
CA LEU A 778 48.87 10.59 -14.29
C LEU A 778 49.00 9.17 -14.88
N SER A 779 47.99 8.34 -14.64
CA SER A 779 47.86 7.02 -15.26
C SER A 779 46.39 6.59 -15.39
N PRO A 780 45.90 6.24 -16.60
CA PRO A 780 46.57 6.28 -17.90
C PRO A 780 46.70 7.69 -18.50
N MET A 781 47.57 7.85 -19.51
CA MET A 781 47.82 9.13 -20.23
C MET A 781 46.92 9.35 -21.46
N SER A 782 46.09 8.37 -21.82
CA SER A 782 45.14 8.42 -22.94
C SER A 782 44.02 7.40 -22.72
N GLY A 783 42.86 7.59 -23.34
CA GLY A 783 41.73 6.67 -23.22
C GLY A 783 40.62 6.95 -24.23
N LYS A 784 39.46 6.33 -24.03
CA LYS A 784 38.25 6.52 -24.85
C LYS A 784 37.02 6.26 -23.98
N GLY A 785 35.94 7.03 -24.19
CA GLY A 785 34.73 6.89 -23.37
C GLY A 785 35.02 7.09 -21.89
N LYS A 786 34.22 6.45 -21.04
CA LYS A 786 34.36 6.54 -19.60
C LYS A 786 35.59 5.80 -19.07
N THR A 787 36.60 6.52 -18.59
CA THR A 787 37.90 5.98 -18.15
C THR A 787 38.30 6.57 -16.80
N GLU A 788 38.75 5.73 -15.86
CA GLU A 788 39.37 6.17 -14.60
C GLU A 788 40.83 6.55 -14.82
N VAL A 789 41.24 7.72 -14.31
CA VAL A 789 42.60 8.25 -14.37
C VAL A 789 43.07 8.62 -12.98
N THR A 790 44.14 7.99 -12.51
CA THR A 790 44.77 8.33 -11.23
C THR A 790 45.72 9.52 -11.43
N ILE A 791 45.58 10.55 -10.61
CA ILE A 791 46.53 11.66 -10.48
C ILE A 791 47.27 11.57 -9.14
N SER A 792 48.60 11.67 -9.17
CA SER A 792 49.46 11.71 -7.98
C SER A 792 50.23 13.03 -7.92
N ILE A 793 50.04 13.79 -6.85
CA ILE A 793 50.68 15.06 -6.55
C ILE A 793 51.88 14.81 -5.63
N ASN A 794 53.06 15.24 -6.06
CA ASN A 794 54.29 15.06 -5.30
C ASN A 794 54.30 15.89 -4.01
N THR A 795 55.00 15.40 -2.99
CA THR A 795 55.23 16.11 -1.72
C THR A 795 55.84 17.50 -1.94
N LEU A 796 55.42 18.48 -1.13
CA LEU A 796 55.90 19.87 -1.14
C LEU A 796 56.58 20.18 0.21
N SER A 797 57.85 20.56 0.18
CA SER A 797 58.59 20.91 1.41
C SER A 797 57.97 22.10 2.13
N LYS A 798 57.90 22.05 3.47
CA LYS A 798 57.37 23.16 4.30
C LYS A 798 58.22 24.43 4.08
N GLY A 799 57.57 25.57 3.84
CA GLY A 799 58.22 26.85 3.55
C GLY A 799 58.56 27.08 2.07
N ALA A 800 58.14 26.19 1.17
CA ALA A 800 58.37 26.32 -0.28
C ALA A 800 57.38 27.25 -1.00
N GLY A 801 56.30 27.68 -0.34
CA GLY A 801 55.23 28.47 -0.94
C GLY A 801 54.24 27.65 -1.78
N ASN A 802 53.12 28.28 -2.16
CA ASN A 802 52.04 27.63 -2.90
C ASN A 802 52.43 27.40 -4.38
N ARG A 803 51.94 26.33 -4.99
CA ARG A 803 52.06 26.07 -6.44
C ARG A 803 50.72 25.70 -7.06
N THR A 804 50.49 26.14 -8.29
CA THR A 804 49.31 25.80 -9.09
C THR A 804 49.74 25.36 -10.48
N GLY A 805 48.89 24.59 -11.15
CA GLY A 805 49.10 24.10 -12.49
C GLY A 805 47.83 23.49 -13.06
N GLU A 806 47.89 23.05 -14.30
CA GLU A 806 46.73 22.53 -15.03
C GLU A 806 47.10 21.22 -15.71
N VAL A 807 46.22 20.23 -15.61
CA VAL A 807 46.25 19.04 -16.45
C VAL A 807 45.24 19.26 -17.56
N VAL A 808 45.69 19.27 -18.80
CA VAL A 808 44.85 19.50 -19.97
C VAL A 808 44.63 18.18 -20.69
N PHE A 809 43.37 17.76 -20.80
CA PHE A 809 42.94 16.62 -21.61
C PHE A 809 42.44 17.15 -22.95
N LYS A 810 42.79 16.47 -24.04
CA LYS A 810 42.40 16.86 -25.40
C LYS A 810 41.68 15.71 -26.09
N LEU A 811 40.62 16.03 -26.83
CA LEU A 811 39.94 15.08 -27.70
C LEU A 811 40.77 14.95 -28.99
N LYS A 812 41.16 13.73 -29.37
CA LYS A 812 42.06 13.52 -30.52
C LYS A 812 41.41 13.98 -31.82
N ASN A 813 42.18 14.67 -32.65
CA ASN A 813 41.80 15.28 -33.93
C ASN A 813 40.81 16.45 -33.85
N GLU A 814 40.43 16.88 -32.65
CA GLU A 814 39.61 18.06 -32.41
C GLU A 814 40.43 19.12 -31.63
N ASP A 815 40.02 20.38 -31.68
CA ASP A 815 40.66 21.46 -30.89
C ASP A 815 40.05 21.60 -29.48
N TYR A 816 39.14 20.69 -29.10
CA TYR A 816 38.48 20.71 -27.81
C TYR A 816 39.35 20.10 -26.69
N THR A 817 39.44 20.83 -25.59
CA THR A 817 40.21 20.44 -24.40
C THR A 817 39.38 20.62 -23.13
N HIS A 818 39.57 19.74 -22.15
CA HIS A 818 39.04 19.89 -20.80
C HIS A 818 40.17 19.97 -19.79
N THR A 819 40.12 20.95 -18.89
CA THR A 819 41.20 21.20 -17.93
C THR A 819 40.81 20.75 -16.53
N CYS A 820 41.69 20.01 -15.89
CA CYS A 820 41.67 19.77 -14.45
C CYS A 820 42.69 20.68 -13.76
N SER A 821 42.23 21.64 -12.96
CA SER A 821 43.11 22.55 -12.22
C SER A 821 43.72 21.82 -11.01
N VAL A 822 45.04 21.89 -10.86
CA VAL A 822 45.76 21.28 -9.74
C VAL A 822 46.43 22.35 -8.90
N SER A 823 46.21 22.29 -7.59
CA SER A 823 46.79 23.24 -6.65
C SER A 823 47.43 22.52 -5.47
N GLN A 824 48.54 23.04 -4.98
CA GLN A 824 49.16 22.55 -3.75
C GLN A 824 49.60 23.72 -2.88
N TYR A 825 49.18 23.67 -1.63
CA TYR A 825 49.37 24.76 -0.68
C TYR A 825 50.39 24.37 0.38
N ASP A 826 51.24 25.33 0.71
CA ASP A 826 52.23 25.20 1.77
C ASP A 826 51.62 25.64 3.10
N TYR A 827 51.52 24.69 4.04
CA TYR A 827 50.91 24.90 5.34
C TYR A 827 51.70 24.18 6.46
N ILE A 828 51.51 24.66 7.68
CA ILE A 828 52.22 24.15 8.85
C ILE A 828 51.80 22.71 9.22
N TYR A 829 50.63 22.26 8.78
CA TYR A 829 50.12 20.89 8.95
C TYR A 829 49.83 20.25 7.58
N GLY A 830 50.16 18.98 7.42
CA GLY A 830 49.82 18.19 6.24
C GLY A 830 48.40 17.62 6.28
N GLU A 831 47.98 17.02 5.16
CA GLU A 831 46.74 16.24 5.09
C GLU A 831 46.76 15.12 6.14
N ASP A 832 45.62 14.93 6.81
CA ASP A 832 45.40 13.94 7.87
C ASP A 832 46.34 14.08 9.10
N GLU A 833 47.03 15.22 9.25
CA GLU A 833 47.84 15.54 10.43
C GLU A 833 46.95 16.01 11.61
N TRP A 834 47.43 15.79 12.84
CA TRP A 834 46.70 16.09 14.08
C TRP A 834 47.41 17.14 14.94
N LEU A 835 46.67 18.17 15.36
CA LEU A 835 47.07 19.15 16.34
C LEU A 835 46.49 18.81 17.72
N THR A 836 47.35 18.69 18.73
CA THR A 836 46.90 18.64 20.14
C THR A 836 46.75 20.07 20.68
N LEU A 837 45.51 20.54 20.83
CA LEU A 837 45.21 21.88 21.36
C LEU A 837 45.31 21.91 22.89
N GLN A 838 44.86 20.85 23.56
CA GLN A 838 44.90 20.73 25.01
C GLN A 838 45.13 19.27 25.42
N LYS A 839 45.93 19.05 26.47
CA LYS A 839 46.00 17.78 27.19
C LYS A 839 45.34 17.91 28.56
N ALA A 840 44.58 16.89 28.95
CA ALA A 840 43.98 16.81 30.27
C ALA A 840 45.06 16.76 31.35
N THR A 841 44.79 17.41 32.47
CA THR A 841 45.63 17.39 33.69
C THR A 841 44.90 16.81 34.90
N ARG A 842 43.64 16.37 34.71
CA ARG A 842 42.81 15.68 35.70
C ARG A 842 42.12 14.46 35.08
N GLY A 843 41.64 13.56 35.94
CA GLY A 843 41.04 12.28 35.57
C GLY A 843 42.03 11.11 35.67
N ASN A 844 41.53 9.98 36.15
CA ASN A 844 42.27 8.74 36.39
C ASN A 844 42.43 7.88 35.12
N THR A 845 41.74 8.23 34.04
CA THR A 845 41.67 7.47 32.78
C THR A 845 42.48 8.11 31.63
N GLY A 846 43.29 9.13 31.93
CA GLY A 846 44.10 9.83 30.92
C GLY A 846 43.39 11.00 30.22
N GLY A 847 42.21 11.38 30.70
CA GLY A 847 41.41 12.50 30.19
C GLY A 847 40.34 12.08 29.19
N ILE A 848 39.37 12.97 28.98
CA ILE A 848 38.22 12.76 28.10
C ILE A 848 38.52 13.39 26.74
N ASN A 849 38.32 12.65 25.65
CA ASN A 849 38.68 13.13 24.32
C ASN A 849 37.56 13.98 23.71
N VAL A 850 37.95 15.14 23.18
CA VAL A 850 37.15 15.98 22.27
C VAL A 850 37.91 16.08 20.96
N VAL A 851 37.29 15.64 19.88
CA VAL A 851 37.87 15.60 18.54
C VAL A 851 37.12 16.61 17.67
N ILE A 852 37.84 17.57 17.10
CA ILE A 852 37.26 18.63 16.28
C ILE A 852 37.83 18.51 14.87
N ILE A 853 36.97 18.33 13.89
CA ILE A 853 37.36 18.09 12.50
C ILE A 853 36.59 19.07 11.62
N GLY A 854 37.30 19.73 10.71
CA GLY A 854 36.65 20.51 9.66
C GLY A 854 36.22 19.61 8.51
N ASP A 855 35.06 19.86 7.90
CA ASP A 855 34.67 19.24 6.63
C ASP A 855 34.22 20.30 5.63
N GLY A 856 34.45 20.06 4.34
CA GLY A 856 34.25 21.06 3.28
C GLY A 856 35.33 22.16 3.23
N TYR A 857 36.47 21.95 3.89
CA TYR A 857 37.64 22.85 3.75
C TYR A 857 38.62 22.25 2.74
N ASN A 858 38.82 22.91 1.61
CA ASN A 858 39.85 22.48 0.67
C ASN A 858 41.25 22.93 1.10
N ALA A 859 42.29 22.51 0.38
CA ALA A 859 43.68 22.85 0.73
C ALA A 859 43.92 24.36 0.85
N LYS A 860 43.25 25.17 0.01
CA LYS A 860 43.29 26.63 0.08
C LYS A 860 42.64 27.15 1.36
N ASP A 861 41.45 26.66 1.71
CA ASP A 861 40.74 27.08 2.92
C ASP A 861 41.53 26.73 4.19
N ILE A 862 42.27 25.62 4.17
CA ILE A 862 43.14 25.21 5.28
C ILE A 862 44.38 26.10 5.37
N ALA A 863 45.03 26.37 4.24
CA ALA A 863 46.31 27.09 4.19
C ALA A 863 46.16 28.62 4.31
N GLU A 864 45.17 29.19 3.62
CA GLU A 864 44.93 30.63 3.49
C GLU A 864 43.72 31.12 4.30
N GLY A 865 42.79 30.22 4.68
CA GLY A 865 41.48 30.56 5.21
C GLY A 865 41.27 30.29 6.71
N ASP A 866 40.12 30.71 7.21
CA ASP A 866 39.71 30.67 8.63
C ASP A 866 39.55 29.24 9.23
N CYS A 867 40.02 28.16 8.59
CA CYS A 867 39.80 26.79 9.06
C CYS A 867 40.33 26.58 10.50
N LEU A 868 41.65 26.71 10.71
CA LEU A 868 42.23 26.53 12.04
C LEU A 868 41.66 27.51 13.09
N PRO A 869 41.47 28.81 12.79
CA PRO A 869 40.72 29.72 13.66
C PRO A 869 39.34 29.20 14.05
N ALA A 870 38.52 28.76 13.08
CA ALA A 870 37.16 28.26 13.32
C ALA A 870 37.15 26.98 14.17
N LEU A 871 38.08 26.04 13.93
CA LEU A 871 38.18 24.82 14.73
C LEU A 871 38.63 25.12 16.18
N LYS A 872 39.53 26.09 16.37
CA LYS A 872 39.91 26.58 17.72
C LYS A 872 38.76 27.31 18.41
N GLU A 873 38.00 28.09 17.66
CA GLU A 873 36.83 28.82 18.16
C GLU A 873 35.73 27.84 18.61
N ALA A 874 35.44 26.80 17.84
CA ALA A 874 34.55 25.70 18.24
C ALA A 874 35.01 25.05 19.56
N ALA A 875 36.30 24.76 19.70
CA ALA A 875 36.87 24.26 20.95
C ALA A 875 36.63 25.21 22.12
N GLN A 876 36.89 26.51 21.89
CA GLN A 876 36.77 27.56 22.90
C GLN A 876 35.32 27.70 23.36
N TYR A 877 34.36 27.70 22.44
CA TYR A 877 32.95 27.87 22.78
C TYR A 877 32.39 26.76 23.66
N LEU A 878 32.83 25.52 23.45
CA LEU A 878 32.50 24.41 24.35
C LEU A 878 33.06 24.64 25.76
N ILE A 879 34.34 25.01 25.91
CA ILE A 879 34.99 25.15 27.23
C ILE A 879 34.76 26.51 27.90
N THR A 880 33.92 27.38 27.35
CA THR A 880 33.58 28.69 27.96
C THR A 880 32.24 28.71 28.69
N ILE A 881 31.37 27.73 28.43
CA ILE A 881 30.10 27.57 29.12
C ILE A 881 30.27 26.67 30.36
N GLU A 882 29.54 26.94 31.44
CA GLU A 882 29.54 26.07 32.62
C GLU A 882 28.65 24.84 32.37
N PRO A 883 29.06 23.62 32.79
CA PRO A 883 30.18 23.33 33.68
C PRO A 883 31.51 23.03 32.95
N TYR A 884 31.52 22.98 31.61
CA TYR A 884 32.72 22.66 30.82
C TYR A 884 33.90 23.60 31.13
N LYS A 885 33.60 24.87 31.41
CA LYS A 885 34.59 25.86 31.86
C LYS A 885 35.28 25.46 33.16
N THR A 886 34.51 25.18 34.21
CA THR A 886 35.06 24.76 35.50
C THR A 886 35.81 23.42 35.40
N TYR A 887 35.34 22.51 34.55
CA TYR A 887 35.93 21.17 34.36
C TYR A 887 36.85 21.05 33.13
N SER A 888 37.30 22.17 32.56
CA SER A 888 38.12 22.21 31.33
C SER A 888 39.39 21.34 31.42
N LYS A 889 39.99 21.22 32.61
CA LYS A 889 41.21 20.42 32.85
C LYS A 889 41.05 18.91 32.68
N TYR A 890 39.84 18.39 32.48
CA TYR A 890 39.57 16.96 32.26
C TYR A 890 39.63 16.56 30.77
N PHE A 891 39.68 17.52 29.84
CA PHE A 891 39.56 17.24 28.42
C PHE A 891 40.91 17.25 27.67
N ASN A 892 41.12 16.25 26.82
CA ASN A 892 42.07 16.28 25.72
C ASN A 892 41.35 16.84 24.48
N ILE A 893 41.90 17.87 23.83
CA ILE A 893 41.27 18.48 22.66
C ILE A 893 42.20 18.31 21.45
N TYR A 894 41.72 17.64 20.43
CA TYR A 894 42.43 17.36 19.18
C TYR A 894 41.74 18.03 17.99
N ILE A 895 42.54 18.61 17.10
CA ILE A 895 42.10 19.16 15.83
C ILE A 895 42.70 18.30 14.70
N GLY A 896 41.86 17.79 13.81
CA GLY A 896 42.28 17.04 12.63
C GLY A 896 42.10 17.85 11.34
N PHE A 897 43.12 17.83 10.47
CA PHE A 897 43.08 18.52 9.18
C PHE A 897 42.63 17.59 8.05
N ALA A 898 41.32 17.32 8.03
CA ALA A 898 40.66 16.54 7.00
C ALA A 898 40.45 17.41 5.75
N MET A 899 41.25 17.17 4.70
CA MET A 899 41.18 17.96 3.46
C MET A 899 40.02 17.49 2.58
N SER A 900 39.22 18.45 2.12
CA SER A 900 38.18 18.25 1.11
C SER A 900 38.66 18.61 -0.29
N ASN A 901 38.06 18.02 -1.33
CA ASN A 901 38.40 18.39 -2.71
C ASN A 901 37.77 19.73 -3.10
N GLU A 902 36.58 20.01 -2.58
CA GLU A 902 35.87 21.27 -2.77
C GLU A 902 35.69 22.04 -1.47
N SER A 903 35.62 23.36 -1.61
CA SER A 903 35.22 24.27 -0.53
C SER A 903 33.70 24.27 -0.40
N GLY A 904 33.20 24.22 0.82
CA GLY A 904 31.79 24.34 1.13
C GLY A 904 31.08 23.01 1.39
N ILE A 905 29.80 23.13 1.75
CA ILE A 905 28.90 22.01 2.02
C ILE A 905 27.79 22.02 0.99
N GLY A 906 27.52 20.86 0.41
CA GLY A 906 26.45 20.67 -0.57
C GLY A 906 25.06 20.67 0.06
N THR A 907 24.03 20.82 -0.77
CA THR A 907 22.61 20.69 -0.39
C THR A 907 21.97 19.49 -1.09
N VAL A 908 20.69 19.24 -0.83
CA VAL A 908 19.90 18.28 -1.63
C VAL A 908 19.93 18.56 -3.14
N ASN A 909 20.22 19.80 -3.54
CA ASN A 909 20.27 20.24 -4.94
C ASN A 909 21.70 20.49 -5.44
N THR A 910 22.72 20.41 -4.57
CA THR A 910 24.11 20.71 -4.93
C THR A 910 25.05 19.70 -4.29
N ILE A 911 25.71 18.88 -5.11
CA ILE A 911 26.74 17.95 -4.62
C ILE A 911 28.04 18.72 -4.44
N ARG A 912 28.72 18.52 -3.30
CA ARG A 912 30.09 18.97 -3.05
C ARG A 912 30.93 17.78 -2.64
N TYR A 913 32.09 17.61 -3.25
CA TYR A 913 33.02 16.53 -2.91
C TYR A 913 33.89 16.92 -1.71
N ASN A 914 33.29 16.88 -0.52
CA ASN A 914 33.99 17.04 0.75
C ASN A 914 34.41 15.68 1.34
N ARG A 915 35.24 15.70 2.40
CA ARG A 915 35.96 14.51 2.86
C ARG A 915 35.01 13.41 3.35
N PHE A 916 33.97 13.78 4.09
CA PHE A 916 33.06 12.80 4.70
C PHE A 916 31.70 12.74 4.00
N GLY A 917 31.55 13.32 2.81
CA GLY A 917 30.26 13.39 2.12
C GLY A 917 29.19 14.20 2.88
N THR A 918 29.59 15.17 3.70
CA THR A 918 28.69 16.03 4.45
C THR A 918 27.79 16.84 3.52
N THR A 919 26.48 16.74 3.69
CA THR A 919 25.51 17.46 2.87
C THR A 919 24.23 17.76 3.66
N PHE A 920 23.54 18.84 3.29
CA PHE A 920 22.21 19.12 3.83
C PHE A 920 21.17 18.15 3.27
N THR A 921 20.34 17.57 4.13
CA THR A 921 19.29 16.59 3.77
C THR A 921 17.94 17.21 3.41
N SER A 922 17.79 18.51 3.69
CA SER A 922 16.68 19.46 3.40
C SER A 922 16.50 20.35 4.63
N GLY A 923 16.35 21.67 4.47
CA GLY A 923 16.34 22.59 5.61
C GLY A 923 17.68 22.60 6.34
N VAL A 924 17.66 22.40 7.66
CA VAL A 924 18.85 22.49 8.54
C VAL A 924 19.53 21.14 8.83
N GLY A 925 18.94 20.03 8.39
CA GLY A 925 19.50 18.70 8.70
C GLY A 925 20.77 18.42 7.90
N LEU A 926 21.81 17.91 8.57
CA LEU A 926 23.06 17.45 7.96
C LEU A 926 23.20 15.93 8.07
N ARG A 927 23.78 15.32 7.04
CA ARG A 927 24.24 13.92 7.04
C ARG A 927 25.65 13.84 6.47
N ALA A 928 26.37 12.77 6.80
CA ALA A 928 27.69 12.44 6.28
C ALA A 928 27.89 10.91 6.28
N ASP A 929 29.03 10.43 5.79
CA ASP A 929 29.52 9.07 6.03
C ASP A 929 30.05 8.97 7.47
N TYR A 930 29.19 8.47 8.36
CA TYR A 930 29.50 8.34 9.77
C TYR A 930 30.61 7.31 10.03
N ASP A 931 30.68 6.24 9.23
CA ASP A 931 31.68 5.19 9.40
C ASP A 931 33.07 5.73 9.08
N GLU A 932 33.19 6.57 8.04
CA GLU A 932 34.43 7.27 7.71
C GLU A 932 34.84 8.27 8.80
N ILE A 933 33.90 9.06 9.34
CA ILE A 933 34.18 10.00 10.44
C ILE A 933 34.71 9.27 11.68
N PHE A 934 34.06 8.19 12.11
CA PHE A 934 34.53 7.42 13.25
C PHE A 934 35.90 6.76 12.97
N SER A 935 36.10 6.24 11.76
CA SER A 935 37.38 5.67 11.33
C SER A 935 38.50 6.72 11.33
N TYR A 936 38.20 7.94 10.93
CA TYR A 936 39.12 9.06 10.94
C TYR A 936 39.47 9.47 12.38
N ALA A 937 38.46 9.64 13.24
CA ALA A 937 38.64 10.03 14.65
C ALA A 937 39.46 9.02 15.46
N LEU A 938 39.43 7.73 15.12
CA LEU A 938 40.27 6.69 15.73
C LEU A 938 41.78 6.90 15.51
N ASN A 939 42.19 7.76 14.57
CA ASN A 939 43.59 8.12 14.36
C ASN A 939 44.07 9.27 15.27
N ALA A 940 43.17 9.89 16.04
CA ALA A 940 43.56 10.92 17.00
C ALA A 940 44.38 10.30 18.16
N PRO A 941 45.36 11.03 18.74
CA PRO A 941 46.43 10.46 19.57
C PRO A 941 46.03 9.53 20.73
N THR A 942 44.90 9.77 21.40
CA THR A 942 44.43 8.98 22.56
C THR A 942 43.05 8.36 22.34
N VAL A 943 42.49 8.47 21.13
CA VAL A 943 41.21 7.87 20.79
C VAL A 943 41.44 6.43 20.34
N ASN A 944 40.64 5.51 20.85
CA ASN A 944 40.68 4.09 20.48
C ASN A 944 39.28 3.48 20.63
N GLN A 945 39.12 2.24 20.17
CA GLN A 945 37.82 1.58 20.17
C GLN A 945 37.17 1.48 21.57
N ASN A 946 37.97 1.42 22.65
CA ASN A 946 37.45 1.26 24.01
C ASN A 946 36.94 2.57 24.63
N ASN A 947 37.36 3.73 24.10
CA ASN A 947 36.95 5.05 24.60
C ASN A 947 36.23 5.91 23.56
N LEU A 948 35.94 5.37 22.37
CA LEU A 948 35.22 6.08 21.32
C LEU A 948 33.80 6.46 21.75
N ASN A 949 33.12 5.62 22.53
CA ASN A 949 31.80 5.91 23.09
C ASN A 949 31.79 6.94 24.23
N GLN A 950 32.98 7.42 24.62
CA GLN A 950 33.18 8.49 25.60
C GLN A 950 33.85 9.72 24.95
N THR A 951 34.09 9.67 23.63
CA THR A 951 34.74 10.72 22.85
C THR A 951 33.67 11.60 22.22
N LEU A 952 33.76 12.92 22.41
CA LEU A 952 32.91 13.87 21.71
C LEU A 952 33.55 14.21 20.36
N ILE A 953 32.89 13.85 19.26
CA ILE A 953 33.31 14.25 17.91
C ILE A 953 32.48 15.45 17.48
N ILE A 954 33.16 16.53 17.10
CA ILE A 954 32.57 17.76 16.56
C ILE A 954 33.05 17.90 15.13
N ILE A 955 32.13 17.80 14.19
CA ILE A 955 32.36 18.20 12.81
C ILE A 955 32.00 19.68 12.71
N VAL A 956 32.89 20.48 12.14
CA VAL A 956 32.64 21.89 11.81
C VAL A 956 32.53 21.97 10.29
N PRO A 957 31.33 21.90 9.71
CA PRO A 957 31.14 22.07 8.28
C PRO A 957 31.51 23.49 7.82
N ASN A 958 32.20 23.61 6.69
CA ASN A 958 32.58 24.88 6.09
C ASN A 958 31.38 25.56 5.40
N THR A 959 30.44 26.03 6.19
CA THR A 959 29.27 26.78 5.72
C THR A 959 28.85 27.81 6.77
N THR A 960 28.34 28.94 6.33
CA THR A 960 27.77 29.98 7.18
C THR A 960 26.28 29.78 7.45
N GLU A 961 25.66 28.81 6.78
CA GLU A 961 24.26 28.46 6.97
C GLU A 961 24.03 27.78 8.33
N TYR A 962 22.86 28.05 8.92
CA TYR A 962 22.43 27.39 10.15
C TYR A 962 22.00 25.93 9.85
N GLY A 963 22.42 24.98 10.68
CA GLY A 963 22.34 23.55 10.34
C GLY A 963 22.72 22.56 11.43
N GLY A 964 22.57 22.94 12.71
CA GLY A 964 23.00 22.10 13.84
C GLY A 964 22.25 20.76 13.87
N ILE A 965 22.97 19.66 14.09
CA ILE A 965 22.37 18.36 14.42
C ILE A 965 23.38 17.45 15.14
N CYS A 966 22.89 16.70 16.12
CA CYS A 966 23.66 15.65 16.79
C CYS A 966 23.19 14.24 16.41
N GLN A 967 24.12 13.40 15.97
CA GLN A 967 23.93 11.97 15.73
C GLN A 967 24.48 11.18 16.93
N MET A 968 23.68 10.30 17.52
CA MET A 968 24.02 9.58 18.76
C MET A 968 23.75 8.09 18.61
N TRP A 969 24.56 7.22 19.22
CA TRP A 969 24.39 5.76 19.19
C TRP A 969 24.16 5.19 20.59
N GLU A 970 23.38 4.12 20.70
CA GLU A 970 23.02 3.46 21.98
C GLU A 970 24.22 3.15 22.88
N ASP A 971 25.41 2.89 22.32
CA ASP A 971 26.62 2.61 23.09
C ASP A 971 27.26 3.83 23.77
N GLY A 972 26.81 5.05 23.43
CA GLY A 972 27.32 6.32 23.93
C GLY A 972 28.01 7.20 22.89
N SER A 973 28.44 6.64 21.75
CA SER A 973 29.12 7.40 20.69
C SER A 973 28.24 8.53 20.13
N ALA A 974 28.86 9.65 19.76
CA ALA A 974 28.15 10.77 19.15
C ALA A 974 29.03 11.58 18.20
N ILE A 975 28.38 12.14 17.17
CA ILE A 975 28.92 13.12 16.23
C ILE A 975 28.00 14.34 16.25
N ALA A 976 28.53 15.49 16.64
CA ALA A 976 27.81 16.77 16.57
C ALA A 976 28.28 17.55 15.33
N PHE A 977 27.34 17.94 14.47
CA PHE A 977 27.61 18.83 13.34
C PHE A 977 27.31 20.26 13.78
N CYS A 978 28.34 21.10 13.75
CA CYS A 978 28.28 22.47 14.23
C CYS A 978 28.83 23.44 13.17
N PRO A 979 28.01 23.87 12.19
CA PRO A 979 28.44 24.79 11.14
C PRO A 979 28.87 26.16 11.67
N ARG A 980 29.61 26.91 10.85
CA ARG A 980 30.08 28.29 11.13
C ARG A 980 28.96 29.32 10.98
N SER A 981 27.81 29.06 11.62
CA SER A 981 26.63 29.90 11.50
C SER A 981 26.94 31.36 11.84
N THR A 982 26.60 32.25 10.90
CA THR A 982 26.70 33.71 11.05
C THR A 982 25.37 34.35 11.45
N TYR A 983 24.38 33.55 11.83
CA TYR A 983 23.07 34.02 12.25
C TYR A 983 23.18 34.82 13.56
N GLY A 984 22.16 35.63 13.87
CA GLY A 984 22.12 36.35 15.14
C GLY A 984 22.16 35.38 16.32
N TYR A 985 22.87 35.77 17.38
CA TYR A 985 22.85 35.04 18.64
C TYR A 985 21.38 34.82 19.10
N PRO A 986 20.97 33.59 19.46
CA PRO A 986 21.82 32.44 19.78
C PRO A 986 22.03 31.41 18.65
N LEU A 987 21.58 31.66 17.43
CA LEU A 987 21.76 30.72 16.31
C LEU A 987 23.15 30.79 15.65
N ASP A 988 24.08 31.54 16.24
CA ASP A 988 25.45 31.60 15.77
C ASP A 988 26.24 30.32 16.14
N THR A 989 27.48 30.23 15.66
CA THR A 989 28.37 29.09 15.94
C THR A 989 28.50 28.78 17.44
N ARG A 990 28.36 29.78 18.33
CA ARG A 990 28.47 29.60 19.79
C ARG A 990 27.32 28.77 20.32
N GLY A 991 26.09 29.19 20.02
CA GLY A 991 24.89 28.51 20.47
C GLY A 991 24.80 27.11 19.89
N VAL A 992 25.15 26.94 18.60
CA VAL A 992 25.17 25.60 17.96
C VAL A 992 26.14 24.65 18.66
N ILE A 993 27.37 25.08 18.96
CA ILE A 993 28.35 24.24 19.67
C ILE A 993 27.85 23.86 21.07
N GLN A 994 27.28 24.83 21.79
CA GLN A 994 26.78 24.61 23.14
C GLN A 994 25.56 23.69 23.11
N HIS A 995 24.63 23.88 22.20
CA HIS A 995 23.44 23.05 22.09
C HIS A 995 23.76 21.63 21.60
N GLU A 996 24.36 21.51 20.41
CA GLU A 996 24.56 20.22 19.74
C GLU A 996 25.69 19.40 20.35
N ALA A 997 26.87 20.00 20.53
CA ALA A 997 28.03 19.27 21.02
C ALA A 997 28.03 19.16 22.54
N GLY A 998 27.76 20.27 23.23
CA GLY A 998 27.73 20.31 24.70
C GLY A 998 26.45 19.71 25.29
N GLY A 999 25.28 20.02 24.75
CA GLY A 999 23.98 19.56 25.24
C GLY A 999 23.70 18.11 24.87
N HIS A 1000 23.56 17.84 23.57
CA HIS A 1000 23.26 16.49 23.08
C HIS A 1000 24.49 15.57 23.07
N GLY A 1001 25.55 15.94 22.35
CA GLY A 1001 26.69 15.07 22.05
C GLY A 1001 27.36 14.54 23.30
N PHE A 1002 27.77 15.44 24.21
CA PHE A 1002 28.38 15.08 25.48
C PHE A 1002 27.34 14.99 26.62
N GLY A 1003 26.50 16.01 26.79
CA GLY A 1003 25.57 16.10 27.91
C GLY A 1003 24.44 15.05 27.89
N LYS A 1004 24.15 14.48 26.72
CA LYS A 1004 23.03 13.55 26.50
C LYS A 1004 21.70 14.12 26.99
N LEU A 1005 21.51 15.43 26.81
CA LEU A 1005 20.30 16.17 27.19
C LEU A 1005 19.26 16.12 26.07
N GLY A 1006 17.98 16.26 26.41
CA GLY A 1006 16.89 16.31 25.44
C GLY A 1006 16.42 17.75 25.20
N ASP A 1007 15.79 17.98 24.05
CA ASP A 1007 15.25 19.30 23.70
C ASP A 1007 14.13 19.76 24.62
N GLU A 1008 14.13 21.03 24.98
CA GLU A 1008 13.13 21.67 25.83
C GLU A 1008 12.22 22.62 25.05
N TYR A 1009 12.38 22.75 23.73
CA TYR A 1009 11.50 23.57 22.87
C TYR A 1009 10.04 23.10 22.91
N ILE A 1010 9.12 24.00 22.52
CA ILE A 1010 7.69 23.71 22.37
C ILE A 1010 7.26 24.14 20.97
N TYR A 1011 6.77 23.20 20.16
CA TYR A 1011 6.24 23.45 18.81
C TYR A 1011 4.75 23.11 18.71
N HIS A 1012 4.28 22.15 19.50
CA HIS A 1012 2.91 21.67 19.51
C HIS A 1012 2.21 22.11 20.78
N ASN A 1013 1.03 22.70 20.61
CA ASN A 1013 0.12 22.92 21.73
C ASN A 1013 -0.73 21.66 21.98
N ALA A 1014 -0.10 20.59 22.44
CA ALA A 1014 -0.71 19.28 22.64
C ALA A 1014 -0.08 18.54 23.82
N PHE A 1015 -0.81 17.57 24.36
CA PHE A 1015 -0.27 16.55 25.26
C PHE A 1015 0.61 15.58 24.47
N ILE A 1016 1.83 15.33 24.95
CA ILE A 1016 2.82 14.49 24.27
C ILE A 1016 2.34 13.04 24.01
N ASP A 1017 1.44 12.52 24.82
CA ASP A 1017 0.84 11.18 24.70
C ASP A 1017 -0.41 11.13 23.79
N PHE A 1018 -0.98 12.29 23.44
CA PHE A 1018 -2.16 12.41 22.55
C PHE A 1018 -1.87 13.19 21.26
N CYS A 1019 -0.61 13.52 21.01
CA CYS A 1019 -0.22 14.24 19.82
C CYS A 1019 -0.08 13.25 18.65
N ASN A 1020 -0.73 13.55 17.53
CA ASN A 1020 -0.74 12.69 16.34
C ASN A 1020 0.27 13.19 15.27
N CYS A 1021 1.27 14.01 15.65
CA CYS A 1021 2.29 14.45 14.70
C CYS A 1021 3.20 13.30 14.27
N THR A 1022 3.55 13.25 12.99
CA THR A 1022 4.57 12.32 12.48
C THR A 1022 5.99 12.89 12.57
N CYS A 1023 6.14 14.16 12.96
CA CYS A 1023 7.40 14.91 12.94
C CYS A 1023 8.21 14.87 14.25
N CYS A 1024 7.80 14.08 15.24
CA CYS A 1024 8.20 14.22 16.64
C CYS A 1024 8.27 12.83 17.33
N GLY A 1025 9.17 12.62 18.29
CA GLY A 1025 9.43 11.29 18.89
C GLY A 1025 8.48 10.86 20.04
N HIS A 1026 7.63 11.78 20.52
CA HIS A 1026 6.67 11.58 21.62
C HIS A 1026 7.24 10.88 22.88
N VAL A 1027 6.37 10.18 23.61
CA VAL A 1027 6.66 9.48 24.88
C VAL A 1027 7.72 8.40 24.73
N ASP A 1028 7.65 7.60 23.66
CA ASP A 1028 8.54 6.46 23.45
C ASP A 1028 9.99 6.90 23.25
N ALA A 1029 10.24 8.01 22.55
CA ALA A 1029 11.59 8.54 22.39
C ALA A 1029 12.19 9.01 23.73
N ILE A 1030 11.40 9.66 24.60
CA ILE A 1030 11.88 10.06 25.93
C ILE A 1030 12.15 8.83 26.80
N ASN A 1031 11.26 7.83 26.80
CA ASN A 1031 11.45 6.60 27.56
C ASN A 1031 12.67 5.80 27.08
N TRP A 1032 12.88 5.72 25.76
CA TRP A 1032 14.05 5.06 25.19
C TRP A 1032 15.34 5.79 25.58
N ALA A 1033 15.41 7.12 25.44
CA ALA A 1033 16.56 7.89 25.89
C ALA A 1033 16.82 7.73 27.40
N LYS A 1034 15.77 7.76 28.23
CA LYS A 1034 15.88 7.52 29.67
C LYS A 1034 16.39 6.12 30.01
N SER A 1035 16.04 5.10 29.23
CA SER A 1035 16.57 3.74 29.41
C SER A 1035 18.09 3.65 29.21
N LEU A 1036 18.67 4.59 28.44
CA LEU A 1036 20.11 4.73 28.22
C LEU A 1036 20.79 5.63 29.29
N GLY A 1037 20.02 6.15 30.25
CA GLY A 1037 20.48 7.13 31.25
C GLY A 1037 20.66 8.54 30.69
N TRP A 1038 19.87 8.91 29.67
CA TRP A 1038 19.89 10.22 29.01
C TRP A 1038 18.61 11.01 29.31
N TYR A 1039 18.60 12.28 28.91
CA TYR A 1039 17.45 13.21 29.05
C TYR A 1039 17.03 13.42 30.51
N ASP A 1040 18.00 13.59 31.41
CA ASP A 1040 17.75 13.92 32.82
C ASP A 1040 17.05 15.27 33.00
N ASN A 1041 17.16 16.16 32.01
CA ASN A 1041 16.54 17.49 32.01
C ASN A 1041 15.05 17.50 31.66
N LEU A 1042 14.49 16.35 31.25
CA LEU A 1042 13.06 16.18 30.93
C LEU A 1042 12.41 15.16 31.85
N SER A 1043 11.10 15.29 32.09
CA SER A 1043 10.29 14.31 32.84
C SER A 1043 8.90 14.15 32.22
N LEU A 1044 8.34 12.95 32.28
CA LEU A 1044 6.94 12.68 31.89
C LEU A 1044 5.97 12.75 33.09
N THR A 1045 6.48 13.07 34.29
CA THR A 1045 5.69 13.31 35.50
C THR A 1045 5.97 14.71 36.04
N GLY A 1046 4.92 15.42 36.45
CA GLY A 1046 4.99 16.75 37.06
C GLY A 1046 4.99 16.70 38.59
N LYS A 1047 5.19 15.53 39.20
CA LYS A 1047 5.18 15.39 40.66
C LYS A 1047 6.57 15.71 41.23
N MET A 1048 6.60 16.64 42.18
CA MET A 1048 7.84 17.19 42.80
C MET A 1048 8.82 16.14 43.33
N HIS A 1049 8.32 14.98 43.80
CA HIS A 1049 9.17 13.93 44.37
C HIS A 1049 9.53 12.81 43.38
N GLU A 1050 9.04 12.86 42.14
CA GLU A 1050 9.28 11.81 41.13
C GLU A 1050 10.14 12.31 39.96
N VAL A 1051 10.35 13.63 39.80
CA VAL A 1051 11.21 14.18 38.77
C VAL A 1051 12.71 13.89 39.04
N PRO A 1052 13.56 13.77 38.00
CA PRO A 1052 14.99 13.50 38.16
C PRO A 1052 15.77 14.54 39.00
N TRP A 1053 15.24 15.77 39.11
CA TRP A 1053 15.83 16.88 39.87
C TRP A 1053 15.13 17.15 41.20
N SER A 1054 14.38 16.19 41.73
CA SER A 1054 13.60 16.36 42.98
C SER A 1054 14.45 16.80 44.17
N HIS A 1055 15.71 16.36 44.26
CA HIS A 1055 16.65 16.77 45.31
C HIS A 1055 17.06 18.24 45.22
N LEU A 1056 17.02 18.84 44.03
CA LEU A 1056 17.37 20.25 43.81
C LEU A 1056 16.21 21.19 44.17
N ILE A 1057 14.95 20.74 44.02
CA ILE A 1057 13.75 21.54 44.34
C ILE A 1057 13.75 21.97 45.82
N PHE A 1058 14.17 21.07 46.70
CA PHE A 1058 14.14 21.30 48.16
C PHE A 1058 15.49 21.72 48.75
N ASP A 1059 16.54 21.80 47.93
CA ASP A 1059 17.85 22.28 48.39
C ASP A 1059 17.86 23.81 48.41
N SER A 1060 18.09 24.40 49.58
CA SER A 1060 18.04 25.86 49.77
C SER A 1060 19.02 26.65 48.90
N ARG A 1061 20.00 25.99 48.27
CA ARG A 1061 21.00 26.59 47.37
C ARG A 1061 20.49 26.74 45.93
N TYR A 1062 19.42 26.02 45.57
CA TYR A 1062 18.85 25.94 44.22
C TYR A 1062 17.34 26.14 44.15
N SER A 1063 16.62 26.04 45.27
CA SER A 1063 15.17 26.17 45.37
C SER A 1063 14.62 27.54 44.92
N ASP A 1064 15.50 28.53 44.69
CA ASP A 1064 15.15 29.84 44.14
C ASP A 1064 14.98 29.85 42.61
N VAL A 1065 15.49 28.82 41.91
CA VAL A 1065 15.49 28.71 40.45
C VAL A 1065 14.93 27.38 39.94
N VAL A 1066 15.16 26.28 40.67
CA VAL A 1066 14.71 24.94 40.27
C VAL A 1066 13.30 24.65 40.75
N ASP A 1067 12.41 24.33 39.83
CA ASP A 1067 11.02 23.96 40.09
C ASP A 1067 10.52 22.96 39.01
N ILE A 1068 9.20 22.87 38.80
CA ILE A 1068 8.57 22.09 37.75
C ILE A 1068 7.87 23.03 36.78
N TYR A 1069 8.37 23.08 35.54
CA TYR A 1069 7.78 23.81 34.44
C TYR A 1069 7.25 22.82 33.42
N GLU A 1070 5.96 22.88 33.10
CA GLU A 1070 5.37 22.07 32.04
C GLU A 1070 5.75 22.65 30.66
N GLY A 1071 6.04 21.75 29.72
CA GLY A 1071 6.44 22.04 28.36
C GLY A 1071 7.90 21.69 28.08
N GLY A 1072 8.14 20.97 26.99
CA GLY A 1072 9.45 20.48 26.56
C GLY A 1072 9.32 19.46 25.44
N PHE A 1073 10.41 19.01 24.84
CA PHE A 1073 10.41 17.98 23.79
C PHE A 1073 9.34 18.17 22.71
N MET A 1074 9.24 19.40 22.22
CA MET A 1074 8.28 19.91 21.22
C MET A 1074 6.83 20.03 21.68
N HIS A 1075 6.46 19.73 22.93
CA HIS A 1075 5.07 19.69 23.39
C HIS A 1075 4.81 20.63 24.56
N SER A 1076 3.65 21.28 24.58
CA SER A 1076 3.26 22.19 25.66
C SER A 1076 2.73 21.47 26.91
N ARG A 1077 2.27 20.21 26.79
CA ARG A 1077 1.64 19.44 27.87
C ARG A 1077 2.18 18.02 28.01
N GLY A 1078 2.20 17.50 29.24
CA GLY A 1078 2.59 16.10 29.54
C GLY A 1078 4.10 15.81 29.60
N VAL A 1079 4.94 16.84 29.52
CA VAL A 1079 6.39 16.76 29.67
C VAL A 1079 6.87 17.99 30.45
N PHE A 1080 7.84 17.81 31.33
CA PHE A 1080 8.26 18.80 32.33
C PHE A 1080 9.77 19.01 32.29
N ARG A 1081 10.20 20.20 32.68
CA ARG A 1081 11.61 20.64 32.79
C ARG A 1081 11.85 21.37 34.11
N SER A 1082 13.12 21.47 34.53
CA SER A 1082 13.48 21.96 35.87
C SER A 1082 13.53 23.48 36.02
N GLU A 1083 13.71 24.19 34.90
CA GLU A 1083 13.87 25.64 34.86
C GLU A 1083 13.16 26.19 33.63
N GLN A 1084 12.75 27.46 33.66
CA GLN A 1084 11.94 28.04 32.59
C GLN A 1084 12.70 28.20 31.25
N ASN A 1085 14.02 28.42 31.32
CA ASN A 1085 14.88 28.55 30.16
C ASN A 1085 16.20 27.83 30.39
N SER A 1086 16.77 27.28 29.32
CA SER A 1086 18.10 26.70 29.28
C SER A 1086 18.61 26.71 27.83
N CYS A 1087 19.87 26.36 27.64
CA CYS A 1087 20.48 26.12 26.33
C CYS A 1087 19.64 25.15 25.49
N MET A 1088 18.99 24.16 26.12
CA MET A 1088 18.14 23.18 25.43
C MET A 1088 16.74 23.71 25.08
N ASN A 1089 16.34 24.91 25.55
CA ASN A 1089 15.04 25.52 25.26
C ASN A 1089 15.13 26.71 24.29
N ASN A 1090 16.20 27.48 24.34
CA ASN A 1090 16.32 28.71 23.55
C ASN A 1090 17.77 29.09 23.27
N ASP A 1091 18.68 28.11 23.31
CA ASP A 1091 20.09 28.27 22.90
C ASP A 1091 20.87 29.33 23.70
N ILE A 1092 20.36 29.76 24.84
CA ILE A 1092 21.09 30.67 25.74
C ILE A 1092 22.32 29.97 26.33
N PRO A 1093 23.35 30.71 26.80
CA PRO A 1093 24.63 30.14 27.19
C PRO A 1093 24.57 29.67 28.66
N TYR A 1094 23.54 28.88 28.97
CA TYR A 1094 23.16 28.48 30.31
C TYR A 1094 22.42 27.15 30.26
N TYR A 1095 23.06 26.06 30.70
CA TYR A 1095 22.32 24.82 30.98
C TYR A 1095 21.61 24.94 32.32
N SER A 1096 20.41 24.35 32.44
CA SER A 1096 19.70 24.24 33.71
C SER A 1096 20.55 23.48 34.75
N THR A 1097 20.24 23.65 36.04
CA THR A 1097 21.02 23.09 37.14
C THR A 1097 21.13 21.57 37.05
N ILE A 1098 20.02 20.88 36.74
CA ILE A 1098 20.04 19.43 36.51
C ILE A 1098 20.89 19.03 35.30
N SER A 1099 20.89 19.86 34.25
CA SER A 1099 21.72 19.65 33.07
C SER A 1099 23.20 19.78 33.40
N ARG A 1100 23.60 20.82 34.17
CA ARG A 1100 24.98 20.97 34.66
C ARG A 1100 25.39 19.82 35.55
N GLU A 1101 24.51 19.37 36.46
CA GLU A 1101 24.76 18.22 37.32
C GLU A 1101 24.97 16.93 36.50
N SER A 1102 24.09 16.65 35.53
CA SER A 1102 24.21 15.47 34.65
C SER A 1102 25.51 15.50 33.84
N ILE A 1103 25.89 16.65 33.28
CA ILE A 1103 27.17 16.82 32.58
C ILE A 1103 28.35 16.51 33.53
N VAL A 1104 28.36 17.06 34.75
CA VAL A 1104 29.44 16.82 35.74
C VAL A 1104 29.50 15.35 36.16
N ARG A 1105 28.35 14.70 36.40
CA ARG A 1105 28.28 13.26 36.68
C ARG A 1105 28.96 12.45 35.59
N ARG A 1106 28.75 12.82 34.33
CA ARG A 1106 29.36 12.15 33.17
C ARG A 1106 30.84 12.46 33.00
N ILE A 1107 31.27 13.70 33.24
CA ILE A 1107 32.70 14.05 33.30
C ILE A 1107 33.41 13.18 34.34
N LYS A 1108 32.88 13.11 35.57
CA LYS A 1108 33.46 12.28 36.64
C LYS A 1108 33.48 10.80 36.25
N LYS A 1109 32.39 10.28 35.68
CA LYS A 1109 32.30 8.89 35.20
C LYS A 1109 33.37 8.57 34.15
N TYR A 1110 33.50 9.37 33.09
CA TYR A 1110 34.48 9.14 32.02
C TYR A 1110 35.92 9.37 32.50
N ALA A 1111 36.12 10.25 33.48
CA ALA A 1111 37.40 10.46 34.13
C ALA A 1111 37.79 9.34 35.13
N GLY A 1112 36.91 8.36 35.39
CA GLY A 1112 37.16 7.32 36.39
C GLY A 1112 37.18 7.86 37.83
N GLU A 1113 36.38 8.88 38.11
CA GLU A 1113 36.21 9.51 39.43
C GLU A 1113 34.77 9.36 39.93
N THR A 1114 34.59 9.39 41.25
CA THR A 1114 33.27 9.33 41.89
C THR A 1114 32.63 10.72 41.93
N PHE A 1115 31.34 10.82 41.60
CA PHE A 1115 30.59 12.05 41.76
C PHE A 1115 30.22 12.31 43.23
N SER A 1116 30.37 13.56 43.67
CA SER A 1116 29.88 14.05 44.96
C SER A 1116 28.97 15.26 44.73
N PHE A 1117 27.76 15.22 45.30
CA PHE A 1117 26.81 16.32 45.18
C PHE A 1117 27.35 17.61 45.80
N GLU A 1118 27.96 17.52 46.99
CA GLU A 1118 28.55 18.69 47.66
C GLU A 1118 29.77 19.25 46.88
N GLU A 1119 30.55 18.40 46.22
CA GLU A 1119 31.63 18.86 45.32
C GLU A 1119 31.04 19.57 44.10
N PHE A 1120 29.95 19.05 43.53
CA PHE A 1120 29.23 19.72 42.45
C PHE A 1120 28.76 21.11 42.92
N VAL A 1121 28.05 21.19 44.05
CA VAL A 1121 27.55 22.48 44.57
C VAL A 1121 28.67 23.47 44.84
N ALA A 1122 29.80 23.04 45.41
CA ALA A 1122 30.93 23.90 45.69
C ALA A 1122 31.59 24.48 44.41
N ASN A 1123 31.44 23.80 43.28
CA ASN A 1123 32.05 24.17 42.00
C ASN A 1123 31.04 24.70 40.97
N ASP A 1124 29.74 24.57 41.22
CA ASP A 1124 28.69 25.00 40.30
C ASP A 1124 28.61 26.53 40.25
N LYS A 1125 28.55 27.07 39.03
CA LYS A 1125 28.52 28.51 38.78
C LYS A 1125 27.31 28.84 37.91
N ARG A 1126 26.44 29.70 38.45
CA ARG A 1126 25.16 30.12 37.85
C ARG A 1126 25.28 31.34 36.92
N ASP A 1127 26.50 31.74 36.53
CA ASP A 1127 26.74 32.93 35.70
C ASP A 1127 26.18 32.75 34.28
N ALA A 1128 24.93 33.16 34.07
CA ALA A 1128 24.41 33.55 32.76
C ALA A 1128 24.71 35.04 32.61
N GLY A 1129 25.73 35.42 31.82
CA GLY A 1129 26.06 36.82 31.57
C GLY A 1129 24.80 37.65 31.28
N ILE A 1130 24.62 38.76 32.00
CA ILE A 1130 23.49 39.72 32.01
C ILE A 1130 22.34 39.34 31.05
N VAL A 1131 21.35 38.60 31.55
CA VAL A 1131 20.01 38.52 30.93
C VAL A 1131 19.11 39.48 31.69
N THR A 1132 18.93 40.69 31.17
CA THR A 1132 18.03 41.69 31.74
C THR A 1132 16.59 41.16 31.71
N ARG A 1133 15.90 41.28 32.85
CA ARG A 1133 14.48 40.97 33.08
C ARG A 1133 13.49 41.85 32.29
N GLY A 1134 13.88 42.39 31.14
CA GLY A 1134 13.06 43.35 30.41
C GLY A 1134 13.59 43.62 29.01
N MET A 1135 13.17 42.78 28.06
CA MET A 1135 12.87 43.25 26.72
C MET A 1135 11.52 42.65 26.35
N GLY A 1136 10.50 43.51 26.34
CA GLY A 1136 9.25 43.22 25.66
C GLY A 1136 9.55 43.09 24.18
N VAL A 1137 9.73 41.86 23.73
CA VAL A 1137 9.65 41.52 22.31
C VAL A 1137 8.17 41.34 22.04
N GLY A 1138 7.51 42.39 21.55
CA GLY A 1138 6.19 42.23 20.94
C GLY A 1138 6.25 41.07 19.95
N SER A 1139 5.25 40.19 19.96
CA SER A 1139 5.18 38.93 19.21
C SER A 1139 5.99 38.94 17.90
N VAL A 1140 7.28 38.65 17.99
CA VAL A 1140 8.04 38.21 16.84
C VAL A 1140 7.77 36.72 16.83
N SER A 1141 6.85 36.32 15.96
CA SER A 1141 6.77 34.96 15.46
C SER A 1141 8.11 34.65 14.81
N VAL A 1142 9.11 34.26 15.60
CA VAL A 1142 10.27 33.56 15.09
C VAL A 1142 9.73 32.19 14.72
N GLY A 1143 9.48 31.98 13.42
CA GLY A 1143 9.06 30.67 12.94
C GLY A 1143 10.14 29.66 13.28
N HIS A 1144 9.93 28.83 14.30
CA HIS A 1144 10.84 27.78 14.75
C HIS A 1144 10.93 26.58 13.78
N GLY A 1145 10.75 26.79 12.49
CA GLY A 1145 10.73 25.73 11.47
C GLY A 1145 12.10 25.19 11.07
N GLN A 1146 13.13 25.36 11.90
CA GLN A 1146 14.53 25.17 11.48
C GLN A 1146 15.43 24.46 12.51
N HIS A 1147 14.94 23.76 13.55
CA HIS A 1147 15.81 22.94 14.41
C HIS A 1147 15.43 21.46 14.28
N MET A 1148 16.43 20.59 14.13
CA MET A 1148 16.23 19.14 14.03
C MET A 1148 16.63 18.49 15.36
N PRO A 1149 15.78 17.64 15.95
CA PRO A 1149 16.15 16.94 17.17
C PRO A 1149 17.35 16.01 16.95
N PRO A 1150 18.10 15.67 18.01
CA PRO A 1150 19.16 14.70 17.91
C PRO A 1150 18.61 13.34 17.46
N LYS A 1151 19.36 12.64 16.62
CA LYS A 1151 18.98 11.32 16.12
C LYS A 1151 19.71 10.22 16.87
N ILE A 1152 18.96 9.33 17.52
CA ILE A 1152 19.49 8.17 18.24
C ILE A 1152 19.43 6.94 17.33
N HIS A 1153 20.58 6.34 17.05
CA HIS A 1153 20.76 5.12 16.26
C HIS A 1153 20.90 3.91 17.18
N LYS A 1154 20.34 2.77 16.76
CA LYS A 1154 20.48 1.50 17.48
C LYS A 1154 21.88 0.91 17.32
N GLY A 1155 22.37 0.24 18.36
CA GLY A 1155 23.66 -0.45 18.36
C GLY A 1155 24.88 0.48 18.49
N SER A 1156 26.03 -0.01 18.00
CA SER A 1156 27.33 0.66 18.07
C SER A 1156 27.88 0.91 16.66
N PRO A 1157 28.49 2.08 16.38
CA PRO A 1157 29.16 2.33 15.11
C PRO A 1157 30.36 1.39 14.89
N LEU A 1158 30.91 0.79 15.96
CA LEU A 1158 32.01 -0.17 15.87
C LEU A 1158 31.59 -1.54 15.33
N SER A 1159 30.28 -1.87 15.32
CA SER A 1159 29.79 -3.19 14.89
C SER A 1159 29.92 -3.44 13.38
N ASN A 1160 29.84 -2.38 12.56
CA ASN A 1160 29.92 -2.46 11.10
C ASN A 1160 31.34 -2.28 10.53
N MET A 1161 32.26 -1.68 11.29
CA MET A 1161 33.64 -1.40 10.84
C MET A 1161 34.46 -2.64 10.43
N ARG A 1162 34.04 -3.86 10.80
CA ARG A 1162 34.70 -5.10 10.33
C ARG A 1162 34.61 -5.30 8.80
N LYS A 1163 33.71 -4.62 8.10
CA LYS A 1163 33.54 -4.75 6.64
C LYS A 1163 34.25 -3.67 5.79
N ALA A 1164 34.64 -2.53 6.37
CA ALA A 1164 35.09 -1.35 5.63
C ALA A 1164 36.58 -1.36 5.20
N ARG A 1165 37.32 -2.46 5.41
CA ARG A 1165 38.74 -2.55 5.03
C ARG A 1165 38.92 -3.07 3.60
N ARG A 1166 38.25 -2.47 2.62
CA ARG A 1166 38.53 -2.62 1.18
C ARG A 1166 38.24 -1.27 0.52
N HIS A 1167 39.18 -0.77 -0.26
CA HIS A 1167 39.23 0.57 -0.87
C HIS A 1167 39.92 1.63 -0.02
N ARG A 1168 41.22 1.43 0.18
CA ARG A 1168 42.21 2.48 -0.01
C ARG A 1168 43.01 2.14 -1.26
#